data_AF-A0A826CKW2-F1
#
_entry.id   AF-A0A826CKW2-F1
#
_cell.length_a   1.000
_cell.length_b   1.000
_cell.length_c   1.000
_cell.angle_alpha   90.00
_cell.angle_beta   90.00
_cell.angle_gamma   90.00
#
_symmetry.space_group_name_H-M   'P 1'
#
loop_
_entity.id
_entity.type
_entity.pdbx_description
1 polymer ?
#
loop_
_entity_poly.entity_id
_entity_poly.type
_entity_poly.pdbx_seq_one_letter_code
_entity_poly.pdbx_strand_id
1 'polypeptide(L)'
;MPQKMTEHIITQALRVHASDVHIHPLSNRYLLRLRVNGTLIPLLYLPIDVGEKLISFLKFQAALDISEKRRPQSGSFEKNTNTEKIAIRLSTMPSKDFHESMVIRIFRYKYPIPFLKSSVFPRSTNQIQQQCKNQTGLFLFSGSTGSGKSSSMYSLVSSIENKDELQIITIEDPVEHHSPGFLQIEVNEKASITYAPIIRSVLRHDPDILIIGEIRDAETAKIVVRAALTGHLVLSTVHAGDAYGVLLRLLEFGISSEELAQCLLGISFQKLTHLVCTFCGEKCHPLCTHLHRKRTAIYEVLTQQEIKAYFQSNKQQIKPKYPIKRTFEKGVAYGFFQRTNWKEDGEFLIRVASLLEKGFSLDATISYLSITSPKYRKRYEQIITSLANGNSFSYALSKNGFPEFICSQLHYASSHGYFLQTIHETGVHMKRKAEEKNALMKTFQYPLVLFSTVILVFFLLRIFLLPKFELLFTQLSTNGTVGTKFTYFLLEKIPVLLGIFLLSLFLIFSFLIRKQKQKNAYDRAYFYCRIPYIRQFSRIHYSQYLSRELGYLLKSGLSITHIMHLFAQEESPAFFQAIARQILPTLEQGLSLTKALEKMPIFERELYYIAIHGEKNGNLAEEFLFYYNLCHQKSLQKTEKLFSFIQPIVFIVIGILIVSIYLSILYPMFSMVNQI
;
A
#
# COMPACT_ATOMS: atom_id res chain seq x y z
N MET A 1 -12.37 -33.14 34.13
CA MET A 1 -11.95 -33.32 32.71
C MET A 1 -11.81 -31.97 31.96
N PRO A 2 -12.84 -31.09 31.87
CA PRO A 2 -12.75 -29.88 31.04
C PRO A 2 -11.67 -28.88 31.50
N GLN A 3 -11.45 -28.72 32.81
CA GLN A 3 -10.40 -27.84 33.35
C GLN A 3 -8.99 -28.17 32.83
N LYS A 4 -8.56 -29.44 32.92
CA LYS A 4 -7.24 -29.88 32.42
C LYS A 4 -7.09 -29.65 30.91
N MET A 5 -8.18 -29.83 30.17
CA MET A 5 -8.19 -29.59 28.73
C MET A 5 -8.09 -28.09 28.41
N THR A 6 -8.84 -27.24 29.12
CA THR A 6 -8.73 -25.78 29.01
C THR A 6 -7.31 -25.30 29.33
N GLU A 7 -6.71 -25.82 30.39
CA GLU A 7 -5.30 -25.54 30.73
C GLU A 7 -4.36 -25.95 29.61
N HIS A 8 -4.49 -27.17 29.08
CA HIS A 8 -3.67 -27.64 27.98
C HIS A 8 -3.81 -26.75 26.73
N ILE A 9 -5.04 -26.41 26.32
CA ILE A 9 -5.31 -25.57 25.15
C ILE A 9 -4.70 -24.17 25.32
N ILE A 10 -4.90 -23.55 26.50
CA ILE A 10 -4.34 -22.24 26.80
C ILE A 10 -2.82 -22.30 26.80
N THR A 11 -2.20 -23.30 27.45
CA THR A 11 -0.74 -23.46 27.47
C THR A 11 -0.16 -23.64 26.06
N GLN A 12 -0.82 -24.43 25.20
CA GLN A 12 -0.41 -24.56 23.80
C GLN A 12 -0.52 -23.22 23.05
N ALA A 13 -1.65 -22.51 23.19
CA ALA A 13 -1.85 -21.20 22.60
C ALA A 13 -0.80 -20.17 23.06
N LEU A 14 -0.42 -20.21 24.35
CA LEU A 14 0.64 -19.37 24.90
C LEU A 14 2.00 -19.69 24.28
N ARG A 15 2.37 -20.98 24.20
CA ARG A 15 3.65 -21.46 23.66
C ARG A 15 3.89 -21.02 22.21
N VAL A 16 2.84 -21.01 21.38
CA VAL A 16 2.95 -20.64 19.96
C VAL A 16 2.64 -19.17 19.67
N HIS A 17 2.51 -18.33 20.70
CA HIS A 17 2.15 -16.92 20.54
C HIS A 17 0.81 -16.69 19.78
N ALA A 18 -0.20 -17.54 20.02
CA ALA A 18 -1.53 -17.35 19.46
C ALA A 18 -2.24 -16.12 20.09
N SER A 19 -3.00 -15.39 19.28
CA SER A 19 -3.87 -14.28 19.69
C SER A 19 -5.27 -14.75 20.08
N ASP A 20 -5.78 -15.78 19.39
CA ASP A 20 -7.14 -16.29 19.57
C ASP A 20 -7.15 -17.83 19.50
N VAL A 21 -8.03 -18.46 20.26
CA VAL A 21 -8.43 -19.87 20.11
C VAL A 21 -9.87 -19.88 19.59
N HIS A 22 -10.09 -20.57 18.49
CA HIS A 22 -11.41 -20.74 17.89
C HIS A 22 -11.88 -22.17 18.14
N ILE A 23 -13.07 -22.32 18.71
CA ILE A 23 -13.80 -23.58 18.89
C ILE A 23 -14.99 -23.52 17.95
N HIS A 24 -14.90 -24.26 16.85
CA HIS A 24 -15.90 -24.21 15.78
C HIS A 24 -16.64 -25.56 15.66
N PRO A 25 -17.98 -25.59 15.72
CA PRO A 25 -18.75 -26.81 15.51
C PRO A 25 -18.71 -27.23 14.04
N LEU A 26 -18.49 -28.52 13.77
CA LEU A 26 -18.71 -29.18 12.48
C LEU A 26 -19.85 -30.20 12.67
N SER A 27 -20.32 -30.81 11.58
CA SER A 27 -21.49 -31.70 11.57
C SER A 27 -21.42 -32.87 12.57
N ASN A 28 -20.23 -33.35 12.93
CA ASN A 28 -20.04 -34.50 13.82
C ASN A 28 -18.96 -34.31 14.91
N ARG A 29 -18.35 -33.12 15.02
CA ARG A 29 -17.23 -32.84 15.93
C ARG A 29 -16.96 -31.35 16.04
N TYR A 30 -16.22 -30.92 17.05
CA TYR A 30 -15.62 -29.59 17.09
C TYR A 30 -14.23 -29.57 16.49
N LEU A 31 -13.89 -28.47 15.82
CA LEU A 31 -12.55 -28.17 15.35
C LEU A 31 -11.97 -27.01 16.18
N LEU A 32 -10.87 -27.27 16.86
CA LEU A 32 -10.08 -26.23 17.53
C LEU A 32 -9.01 -25.67 16.59
N ARG A 33 -8.95 -24.36 16.48
CA ARG A 33 -7.94 -23.63 15.71
C ARG A 33 -7.27 -22.57 16.59
N LEU A 34 -5.97 -22.38 16.39
CA LEU A 34 -5.22 -21.28 16.97
C LEU A 34 -4.98 -20.20 15.93
N ARG A 35 -5.23 -18.94 16.25
CA ARG A 35 -4.81 -17.81 15.42
C ARG A 35 -3.40 -17.40 15.82
N VAL A 36 -2.41 -17.76 15.00
CA VAL A 36 -1.00 -17.40 15.21
C VAL A 36 -0.60 -16.40 14.14
N ASN A 37 -0.17 -15.20 14.55
CA ASN A 37 0.26 -14.13 13.64
C ASN A 37 -0.77 -13.75 12.55
N GLY A 38 -2.07 -13.87 12.85
CA GLY A 38 -3.17 -13.59 11.94
C GLY A 38 -3.68 -14.80 11.14
N THR A 39 -2.92 -15.90 11.10
CA THR A 39 -3.30 -17.13 10.38
C THR A 39 -3.94 -18.14 11.34
N LEU A 40 -5.05 -18.77 10.93
CA LEU A 40 -5.66 -19.87 11.69
C LEU A 40 -4.98 -21.20 11.36
N ILE A 41 -4.57 -21.93 12.40
CA ILE A 41 -3.89 -23.21 12.31
C ILE A 41 -4.72 -24.23 13.08
N PRO A 42 -5.09 -25.38 12.50
CA PRO A 42 -5.80 -26.44 13.23
C PRO A 42 -4.92 -26.97 14.36
N LEU A 43 -5.51 -27.13 15.54
CA LEU A 43 -4.86 -27.70 16.71
C LEU A 43 -5.28 -29.15 16.91
N LEU A 44 -6.59 -29.40 17.05
CA LEU A 44 -7.15 -30.72 17.30
C LEU A 44 -8.66 -30.76 16.97
N TYR A 45 -9.21 -31.97 16.91
CA TYR A 45 -10.65 -32.21 16.83
C TYR A 45 -11.17 -32.77 18.16
N LEU A 46 -12.38 -32.37 18.56
CA LEU A 46 -13.05 -32.88 19.76
C LEU A 46 -14.40 -33.51 19.38
N PRO A 47 -14.81 -34.62 20.02
CA PRO A 47 -16.20 -35.08 19.98
C PRO A 47 -17.20 -33.98 20.39
N ILE A 48 -18.44 -34.04 19.90
CA ILE A 48 -19.48 -33.02 20.16
C ILE A 48 -19.68 -32.81 21.67
N ASP A 49 -19.86 -33.90 22.42
CA ASP A 49 -20.12 -33.86 23.86
C ASP A 49 -18.96 -33.22 24.64
N VAL A 50 -17.72 -33.49 24.21
CA VAL A 50 -16.50 -32.92 24.81
C VAL A 50 -16.40 -31.42 24.51
N GLY A 51 -16.71 -31.01 23.28
CA GLY A 51 -16.71 -29.60 22.88
C GLY A 51 -17.77 -28.77 23.61
N GLU A 52 -18.99 -29.31 23.77
CA GLU A 52 -20.05 -28.64 24.52
C GLU A 52 -19.73 -28.51 26.01
N LYS A 53 -19.14 -29.55 26.61
CA LYS A 53 -18.64 -29.49 28.00
C LYS A 53 -17.54 -28.44 28.16
N LEU A 54 -16.65 -28.30 27.18
CA LEU A 54 -15.61 -27.28 27.18
C LEU A 54 -16.20 -25.86 27.12
N ILE A 55 -17.15 -25.63 26.21
CA ILE A 55 -17.85 -24.35 26.08
C ILE A 55 -18.59 -24.01 27.36
N SER A 56 -19.32 -24.96 27.95
CA SER A 56 -20.07 -24.76 29.20
C SER A 56 -19.15 -24.40 30.37
N PHE A 57 -18.00 -25.08 30.49
CA PHE A 57 -16.99 -24.75 31.50
C PHE A 57 -16.40 -23.35 31.31
N LEU A 58 -16.13 -22.95 30.07
CA LEU A 58 -15.64 -21.61 29.75
C LEU A 58 -16.70 -20.52 30.00
N LYS A 59 -17.99 -20.79 29.71
CA LYS A 59 -19.11 -19.91 30.06
C LYS A 59 -19.19 -19.70 31.57
N PHE A 60 -19.07 -20.77 32.35
CA PHE A 60 -19.01 -20.68 33.82
C PHE A 60 -17.86 -19.79 34.31
N GLN A 61 -16.64 -19.95 33.76
CA GLN A 61 -15.49 -19.13 34.15
C GLN A 61 -15.67 -17.63 33.88
N ALA A 62 -16.40 -17.27 32.82
CA ALA A 62 -16.72 -15.88 32.48
C ALA A 62 -18.08 -15.40 33.01
N ALA A 63 -18.70 -16.12 33.94
CA ALA A 63 -20.02 -15.80 34.50
C ALA A 63 -21.12 -15.60 33.41
N LEU A 64 -21.05 -16.38 32.33
CA LEU A 64 -22.04 -16.40 31.25
C LEU A 64 -23.17 -17.41 31.55
N ASP A 65 -24.36 -17.18 31.00
CA ASP A 65 -25.50 -18.08 31.16
C ASP A 65 -25.27 -19.37 30.36
N ILE A 66 -24.97 -20.46 31.07
CA ILE A 66 -24.70 -21.78 30.50
C ILE A 66 -25.93 -22.33 29.76
N SER A 67 -27.14 -22.03 30.25
CA SER A 67 -28.39 -22.57 29.72
C SER A 67 -28.79 -21.94 28.39
N GLU A 68 -28.44 -20.66 28.18
CA GLU A 68 -28.77 -19.94 26.96
C GLU A 68 -27.75 -20.24 25.85
N LYS A 69 -28.17 -20.98 24.82
CA LYS A 69 -27.34 -21.34 23.65
C LYS A 69 -27.75 -20.63 22.36
N ARG A 70 -28.86 -19.91 22.37
CA ARG A 70 -29.52 -19.35 21.16
C ARG A 70 -29.15 -17.88 20.93
N ARG A 71 -28.50 -17.24 21.89
CA ARG A 71 -28.11 -15.83 21.83
C ARG A 71 -26.59 -15.70 21.92
N PRO A 72 -25.98 -14.76 21.18
CA PRO A 72 -24.58 -14.42 21.39
C PRO A 72 -24.33 -13.96 22.82
N GLN A 73 -23.21 -14.40 23.41
CA GLN A 73 -22.78 -13.94 24.74
C GLN A 73 -21.32 -13.52 24.69
N SER A 74 -20.95 -12.56 25.53
CA SER A 74 -19.58 -12.05 25.66
C SER A 74 -19.25 -11.90 27.13
N GLY A 75 -18.06 -12.37 27.51
CA GLY A 75 -17.58 -12.28 28.89
C GLY A 75 -16.07 -12.29 28.96
N SER A 76 -15.53 -12.05 30.15
CA SER A 76 -14.09 -12.02 30.38
C SER A 76 -13.76 -12.60 31.74
N PHE A 77 -12.53 -13.10 31.88
CA PHE A 77 -11.96 -13.49 33.16
C PHE A 77 -10.43 -13.40 33.10
N GLU A 78 -9.80 -13.22 34.25
CA GLU A 78 -8.35 -13.26 34.39
C GLU A 78 -7.89 -14.66 34.84
N LYS A 79 -6.71 -15.09 34.37
CA LYS A 79 -6.10 -16.34 34.79
C LYS A 79 -4.61 -16.15 35.02
N ASN A 80 -4.12 -16.59 36.17
CA ASN A 80 -2.69 -16.73 36.41
C ASN A 80 -2.22 -18.06 35.83
N THR A 81 -1.28 -18.02 34.89
CA THR A 81 -0.58 -19.23 34.41
C THR A 81 0.78 -19.32 35.10
N ASN A 82 1.44 -20.48 34.99
CA ASN A 82 2.78 -20.66 35.56
C ASN A 82 3.83 -19.68 35.01
N THR A 83 3.60 -19.08 33.84
CA THR A 83 4.56 -18.22 33.15
C THR A 83 4.18 -16.74 33.12
N GLU A 84 2.89 -16.42 32.98
CA GLU A 84 2.41 -15.04 32.84
C GLU A 84 0.96 -14.93 33.34
N LYS A 85 0.58 -13.77 33.89
CA LYS A 85 -0.83 -13.40 34.07
C LYS A 85 -1.44 -13.14 32.69
N ILE A 86 -2.66 -13.62 32.45
CA ILE A 86 -3.38 -13.44 31.18
C ILE A 86 -4.83 -13.03 31.43
N ALA A 87 -5.38 -12.23 30.52
CA ALA A 87 -6.77 -11.83 30.50
C ALA A 87 -7.41 -12.50 29.29
N ILE A 88 -8.56 -13.11 29.51
CA ILE A 88 -9.23 -13.90 28.50
C ILE A 88 -10.58 -13.27 28.23
N ARG A 89 -10.87 -12.98 26.96
CA ARG A 89 -12.22 -12.63 26.50
C ARG A 89 -12.83 -13.79 25.76
N LEU A 90 -14.07 -14.10 26.08
CA LEU A 90 -14.87 -15.13 25.46
C LEU A 90 -16.00 -14.49 24.69
N SER A 91 -16.27 -14.99 23.49
CA SER A 91 -17.48 -14.69 22.75
C SER A 91 -18.07 -15.99 22.23
N THR A 92 -19.34 -16.23 22.55
CA THR A 92 -20.11 -17.35 22.01
C THR A 92 -21.06 -16.87 20.93
N MET A 93 -21.27 -17.70 19.91
CA MET A 93 -22.22 -17.45 18.83
C MET A 93 -23.00 -18.74 18.55
N PRO A 94 -24.34 -18.69 18.45
CA PRO A 94 -25.14 -19.84 18.05
C PRO A 94 -24.78 -20.27 16.63
N SER A 95 -24.77 -21.58 16.39
CA SER A 95 -24.54 -22.21 15.09
C SER A 95 -25.76 -23.05 14.68
N LYS A 96 -25.74 -23.58 13.46
CA LYS A 96 -26.71 -24.59 13.00
C LYS A 96 -26.76 -25.78 13.97
N ASP A 97 -27.91 -26.43 14.02
CA ASP A 97 -28.18 -27.63 14.83
C ASP A 97 -28.01 -27.43 16.35
N PHE A 98 -28.29 -26.21 16.85
CA PHE A 98 -28.25 -25.85 18.28
C PHE A 98 -26.88 -25.99 18.97
N HIS A 99 -25.81 -26.12 18.21
CA HIS A 99 -24.44 -26.04 18.74
C HIS A 99 -23.99 -24.59 18.93
N GLU A 100 -23.05 -24.36 19.84
CA GLU A 100 -22.43 -23.05 20.05
C GLU A 100 -21.01 -23.04 19.48
N SER A 101 -20.62 -21.96 18.83
CA SER A 101 -19.21 -21.67 18.56
C SER A 101 -18.66 -20.76 19.66
N MET A 102 -17.36 -20.84 19.92
CA MET A 102 -16.69 -19.95 20.88
C MET A 102 -15.36 -19.45 20.34
N VAL A 103 -15.10 -18.16 20.52
CA VAL A 103 -13.79 -17.54 20.31
C VAL A 103 -13.24 -17.08 21.65
N ILE A 104 -12.02 -17.50 21.94
CA ILE A 104 -11.25 -17.15 23.13
C ILE A 104 -10.12 -16.23 22.70
N ARG A 105 -10.20 -14.93 23.02
CA ARG A 105 -9.12 -13.99 22.78
C ARG A 105 -8.23 -13.92 24.00
N ILE A 106 -6.93 -14.14 23.80
CA ILE A 106 -5.93 -14.16 24.88
C ILE A 106 -5.14 -12.85 24.86
N PHE A 107 -5.32 -12.05 25.90
CA PHE A 107 -4.52 -10.88 26.19
C PHE A 107 -3.41 -11.26 27.17
N ARG A 108 -2.16 -11.01 26.78
CA ARG A 108 -0.99 -11.30 27.62
C ARG A 108 -0.56 -10.01 28.30
N TYR A 109 -0.26 -10.11 29.59
CA TYR A 109 0.38 -9.03 30.34
C TYR A 109 1.88 -9.08 30.02
N LYS A 110 2.25 -8.75 28.78
CA LYS A 110 3.66 -8.63 28.37
C LYS A 110 4.04 -7.16 28.30
N TYR A 111 5.30 -6.88 28.66
CA TYR A 111 5.91 -5.60 28.36
C TYR A 111 5.76 -5.27 26.86
N PRO A 112 5.31 -4.06 26.53
CA PRO A 112 5.18 -3.63 25.15
C PRO A 112 6.52 -3.77 24.42
N ILE A 113 6.46 -4.07 23.12
CA ILE A 113 7.66 -4.06 22.28
C ILE A 113 8.25 -2.64 22.37
N PRO A 114 9.54 -2.46 22.68
CA PRO A 114 10.13 -1.13 22.74
C PRO A 114 9.78 -0.34 21.48
N PHE A 115 9.25 0.88 21.62
CA PHE A 115 8.68 1.64 20.51
C PHE A 115 9.65 1.80 19.34
N LEU A 116 10.94 2.03 19.62
CA LEU A 116 11.97 2.11 18.58
C LEU A 116 12.12 0.83 17.74
N LYS A 117 11.79 -0.32 18.31
CA LYS A 117 11.79 -1.63 17.65
C LYS A 117 10.43 -2.00 17.03
N SER A 118 9.43 -1.12 17.09
CA SER A 118 8.09 -1.36 16.52
C SER A 118 8.08 -1.27 14.98
N SER A 119 9.09 -0.65 14.36
CA SER A 119 9.28 -0.55 12.91
C SER A 119 10.63 -1.11 12.51
N VAL A 120 10.75 -1.61 11.27
CA VAL A 120 12.07 -1.89 10.66
C VAL A 120 12.75 -0.62 10.12
N PHE A 121 12.03 0.50 10.13
CA PHE A 121 12.54 1.82 9.75
C PHE A 121 12.70 2.67 11.02
N PRO A 122 13.89 2.73 11.63
CA PRO A 122 14.10 3.41 12.91
C PRO A 122 13.90 4.93 12.82
N ARG A 123 14.02 5.50 11.63
CA ARG A 123 13.85 6.94 11.42
C ARG A 123 12.46 7.43 11.86
N SER A 124 11.41 6.72 11.48
CA SER A 124 10.04 7.15 11.79
C SER A 124 9.72 6.98 13.27
N THR A 125 10.16 5.89 13.88
CA THR A 125 9.99 5.68 15.32
C THR A 125 10.80 6.69 16.14
N ASN A 126 12.04 6.97 15.76
CA ASN A 126 12.84 8.03 16.39
C ASN A 126 12.16 9.39 16.29
N GLN A 127 11.62 9.73 15.11
CA GLN A 127 10.94 10.99 14.88
C GLN A 127 9.70 11.12 15.77
N ILE A 128 8.85 10.10 15.84
CA ILE A 128 7.65 10.10 16.71
C ILE A 128 8.06 10.22 18.19
N GLN A 129 9.06 9.44 18.63
CA GLN A 129 9.52 9.49 20.02
C GLN A 129 10.07 10.86 20.40
N GLN A 130 10.87 11.48 19.52
CA GLN A 130 11.41 12.83 19.74
C GLN A 130 10.33 13.91 19.81
N GLN A 131 9.22 13.75 19.06
CA GLN A 131 8.11 14.70 19.12
C GLN A 131 7.31 14.61 20.42
N CYS A 132 7.33 13.47 21.10
CA CYS A 132 6.57 13.29 22.34
C CYS A 132 7.44 13.44 23.60
N LYS A 133 8.76 13.20 23.50
CA LYS A 133 9.66 13.27 24.64
C LYS A 133 9.78 14.70 25.18
N ASN A 134 9.50 14.88 26.47
CA ASN A 134 9.59 16.16 27.20
C ASN A 134 8.76 17.29 26.57
N GLN A 135 7.62 16.96 25.93
CA GLN A 135 6.72 17.93 25.31
C GLN A 135 5.29 17.77 25.82
N THR A 136 4.56 18.88 25.87
CA THR A 136 3.12 18.93 26.13
C THR A 136 2.40 19.18 24.81
N GLY A 137 1.24 18.57 24.60
CA GLY A 137 0.48 18.70 23.37
C GLY A 137 -0.18 17.39 22.94
N LEU A 138 -0.76 17.39 21.74
CA LEU A 138 -1.52 16.28 21.19
C LEU A 138 -0.71 15.52 20.13
N PHE A 139 -0.57 14.21 20.27
CA PHE A 139 -0.05 13.34 19.21
C PHE A 139 -1.10 12.30 18.82
N LEU A 140 -1.40 12.20 17.53
CA LEU A 140 -2.48 11.35 17.03
C LEU A 140 -1.97 10.16 16.24
N PHE A 141 -2.52 8.99 16.52
CA PHE A 141 -2.34 7.78 15.71
C PHE A 141 -3.58 7.52 14.86
N SER A 142 -3.37 7.19 13.58
CA SER A 142 -4.42 6.85 12.63
C SER A 142 -4.07 5.57 11.87
N GLY A 143 -5.09 4.91 11.33
CA GLY A 143 -4.98 3.64 10.62
C GLY A 143 -6.17 2.73 10.87
N SER A 144 -6.33 1.73 10.01
CA SER A 144 -7.42 0.76 10.11
C SER A 144 -7.37 -0.08 11.39
N THR A 145 -8.47 -0.78 11.68
CA THR A 145 -8.54 -1.72 12.81
C THR A 145 -7.46 -2.79 12.70
N GLY A 146 -6.77 -3.06 13.81
CA GLY A 146 -5.66 -4.02 13.83
C GLY A 146 -4.35 -3.51 13.20
N SER A 147 -4.23 -2.21 12.90
CA SER A 147 -2.95 -1.62 12.47
C SER A 147 -1.91 -1.54 13.60
N GLY A 148 -2.33 -1.68 14.86
CA GLY A 148 -1.49 -1.67 16.06
C GLY A 148 -1.35 -0.30 16.75
N LYS A 149 -2.38 0.56 16.70
CA LYS A 149 -2.39 1.91 17.28
C LYS A 149 -2.22 1.91 18.80
N SER A 150 -3.09 1.19 19.52
CA SER A 150 -3.05 1.08 20.99
C SER A 150 -1.69 0.56 21.44
N SER A 151 -1.21 -0.53 20.82
CA SER A 151 0.12 -1.07 21.11
C SER A 151 1.24 -0.06 20.87
N SER A 152 1.17 0.76 19.82
CA SER A 152 2.14 1.83 19.56
C SER A 152 2.10 2.91 20.65
N MET A 153 0.92 3.37 21.08
CA MET A 153 0.77 4.39 22.14
C MET A 153 1.37 3.89 23.45
N TYR A 154 0.99 2.69 23.88
CA TYR A 154 1.52 2.06 25.09
C TYR A 154 3.05 1.91 25.04
N SER A 155 3.58 1.41 23.92
CA SER A 155 5.02 1.25 23.71
C SER A 155 5.75 2.59 23.73
N LEU A 156 5.14 3.65 23.18
CA LEU A 156 5.70 4.99 23.12
C LEU A 156 5.79 5.61 24.51
N VAL A 157 4.71 5.58 25.28
CA VAL A 157 4.69 6.11 26.65
C VAL A 157 5.70 5.36 27.52
N SER A 158 5.68 4.02 27.48
CA SER A 158 6.66 3.19 28.21
C SER A 158 8.12 3.44 27.80
N SER A 159 8.36 4.06 26.64
CA SER A 159 9.70 4.41 26.16
C SER A 159 10.15 5.83 26.53
N ILE A 160 9.21 6.66 26.96
CA ILE A 160 9.42 8.06 27.39
C ILE A 160 9.39 8.15 28.92
N GLU A 161 8.65 7.26 29.57
CA GLU A 161 8.59 7.10 31.02
C GLU A 161 10.00 6.89 31.60
N ASN A 162 10.42 7.84 32.45
CA ASN A 162 11.50 7.63 33.39
C ASN A 162 10.86 7.13 34.70
N LYS A 163 11.41 6.04 35.23
CA LYS A 163 10.67 4.97 35.92
C LYS A 163 9.81 5.27 37.14
N ASP A 164 9.72 6.48 37.69
CA ASP A 164 8.94 6.71 38.93
C ASP A 164 8.33 8.14 39.09
N GLU A 165 8.30 8.99 38.04
CA GLU A 165 7.98 10.42 38.20
C GLU A 165 6.72 10.93 37.49
N LEU A 166 6.06 10.13 36.63
CA LEU A 166 4.95 10.61 35.80
C LEU A 166 3.64 9.90 36.09
N GLN A 167 2.57 10.66 36.28
CA GLN A 167 1.22 10.15 36.40
C GLN A 167 0.60 9.92 35.03
N ILE A 168 0.50 8.65 34.65
CA ILE A 168 -0.04 8.22 33.35
C ILE A 168 -1.47 7.70 33.55
N ILE A 169 -2.44 8.35 32.89
CA ILE A 169 -3.85 7.95 32.97
C ILE A 169 -4.36 7.55 31.58
N THR A 170 -5.04 6.41 31.47
CA THR A 170 -5.64 5.92 30.22
C THR A 170 -7.15 5.85 30.31
N ILE A 171 -7.83 6.16 29.20
CA ILE A 171 -9.29 6.08 29.06
C ILE A 171 -9.59 5.28 27.78
N GLU A 172 -10.13 4.07 27.92
CA GLU A 172 -10.23 3.09 26.82
C GLU A 172 -11.59 2.38 26.78
N ASP A 173 -11.95 1.86 25.60
CA ASP A 173 -13.19 1.12 25.36
C ASP A 173 -12.89 -0.13 24.52
N PRO A 174 -12.60 -1.29 25.12
CA PRO A 174 -12.17 -1.53 26.51
C PRO A 174 -10.64 -1.47 26.66
N VAL A 175 -10.11 -1.62 27.89
CA VAL A 175 -8.64 -1.66 28.10
C VAL A 175 -8.04 -2.88 27.38
N GLU A 176 -7.05 -2.65 26.51
CA GLU A 176 -6.44 -3.71 25.68
C GLU A 176 -5.11 -4.24 26.26
N HIS A 177 -4.33 -3.35 26.88
CA HIS A 177 -3.00 -3.64 27.41
C HIS A 177 -2.98 -3.24 28.88
N HIS A 178 -2.61 -4.14 29.78
CA HIS A 178 -2.44 -3.78 31.17
C HIS A 178 -0.99 -3.34 31.42
N SER A 179 -0.82 -2.11 31.91
CA SER A 179 0.48 -1.54 32.26
C SER A 179 0.53 -1.27 33.76
N PRO A 180 1.31 -2.05 34.53
CA PRO A 180 1.58 -1.71 35.93
C PRO A 180 2.17 -0.29 36.01
N GLY A 181 1.56 0.59 36.80
CA GLY A 181 1.95 2.00 36.94
C GLY A 181 1.01 2.98 36.22
N PHE A 182 0.15 2.51 35.30
CA PHE A 182 -0.83 3.38 34.66
C PHE A 182 -2.15 3.31 35.43
N LEU A 183 -2.84 4.44 35.61
CA LEU A 183 -4.22 4.46 36.05
C LEU A 183 -5.12 4.24 34.82
N GLN A 184 -5.70 3.05 34.68
CA GLN A 184 -6.44 2.65 33.48
C GLN A 184 -7.94 2.66 33.74
N ILE A 185 -8.68 3.47 32.99
CA ILE A 185 -10.12 3.66 33.13
C ILE A 185 -10.82 3.09 31.90
N GLU A 186 -11.77 2.19 32.11
CA GLU A 186 -12.61 1.62 31.05
C GLU A 186 -13.92 2.42 30.91
N VAL A 187 -14.30 2.72 29.67
CA VAL A 187 -15.58 3.35 29.34
C VAL A 187 -16.72 2.37 29.64
N ASN A 188 -17.79 2.86 30.26
CA ASN A 188 -18.98 2.07 30.53
C ASN A 188 -20.24 2.84 30.13
N GLU A 189 -20.65 2.67 28.88
CA GLU A 189 -21.83 3.34 28.33
C GLU A 189 -23.11 2.97 29.10
N LYS A 190 -23.23 1.73 29.60
CA LYS A 190 -24.40 1.28 30.37
C LYS A 190 -24.55 2.02 31.70
N ALA A 191 -23.44 2.46 32.28
CA ALA A 191 -23.42 3.28 33.49
C ALA A 191 -23.34 4.79 33.20
N SER A 192 -23.52 5.22 31.93
CA SER A 192 -23.35 6.61 31.49
C SER A 192 -21.95 7.19 31.72
N ILE A 193 -20.93 6.33 31.82
CA ILE A 193 -19.52 6.69 31.96
C ILE A 193 -18.91 6.73 30.56
N THR A 194 -19.08 7.85 29.84
CA THR A 194 -18.56 8.06 28.47
C THR A 194 -17.25 8.86 28.47
N TYR A 195 -16.55 8.93 27.32
CA TYR A 195 -15.24 9.60 27.20
C TYR A 195 -15.20 11.02 27.78
N ALA A 196 -16.10 11.91 27.34
CA ALA A 196 -16.06 13.32 27.70
C ALA A 196 -16.14 13.59 29.24
N PRO A 197 -17.11 13.02 29.99
CA PRO A 197 -17.16 13.12 31.45
C PRO A 197 -15.92 12.57 32.16
N ILE A 198 -15.36 11.44 31.69
CA ILE A 198 -14.16 10.84 32.28
C ILE A 198 -12.97 11.77 32.08
N ILE A 199 -12.74 12.25 30.86
CA ILE A 199 -11.61 13.15 30.55
C ILE A 199 -11.65 14.40 31.45
N ARG A 200 -12.83 15.02 31.63
CA ARG A 200 -12.99 16.18 32.53
C ARG A 200 -12.62 15.87 33.98
N SER A 201 -12.95 14.67 34.45
CA SER A 201 -12.64 14.25 35.81
C SER A 201 -11.16 13.92 35.98
N VAL A 202 -10.59 13.24 34.99
CA VAL A 202 -9.18 12.88 34.90
C VAL A 202 -8.26 14.11 34.89
N LEU A 203 -8.66 15.21 34.25
CA LEU A 203 -7.89 16.46 34.29
C LEU A 203 -7.76 17.08 35.69
N ARG A 204 -8.56 16.63 36.67
CA ARG A 204 -8.42 17.02 38.08
C ARG A 204 -7.61 16.04 38.91
N HIS A 205 -7.13 14.95 38.29
CA HIS A 205 -6.28 13.95 38.92
C HIS A 205 -4.79 14.22 38.70
N ASP A 206 -4.40 15.43 38.27
CA ASP A 206 -3.01 15.82 38.02
C ASP A 206 -2.24 14.88 37.07
N PRO A 207 -2.77 14.55 35.86
CA PRO A 207 -2.05 13.70 34.93
C PRO A 207 -0.87 14.41 34.28
N ASP A 208 0.23 13.70 34.04
CA ASP A 208 1.29 14.16 33.14
C ASP A 208 1.02 13.73 31.70
N ILE A 209 0.56 12.48 31.54
CA ILE A 209 0.30 11.85 30.24
C ILE A 209 -1.10 11.26 30.21
N LEU A 210 -1.84 11.58 29.16
CA LEU A 210 -3.17 11.05 28.88
C LEU A 210 -3.17 10.18 27.64
N ILE A 211 -3.61 8.93 27.78
CA ILE A 211 -3.91 8.06 26.62
C ILE A 211 -5.43 7.97 26.50
N ILE A 212 -5.96 8.44 25.37
CA ILE A 212 -7.39 8.41 25.09
C ILE A 212 -7.60 7.46 23.91
N GLY A 213 -8.32 6.36 24.14
CA GLY A 213 -8.48 5.26 23.19
C GLY A 213 -8.80 5.74 21.78
N GLU A 214 -9.77 6.64 21.64
CA GLU A 214 -10.11 7.26 20.36
C GLU A 214 -10.92 8.56 20.53
N ILE A 215 -10.90 9.39 19.49
CA ILE A 215 -11.76 10.57 19.33
C ILE A 215 -12.87 10.22 18.33
N ARG A 216 -14.07 9.95 18.84
CA ARG A 216 -15.24 9.58 18.01
C ARG A 216 -16.07 10.79 17.56
N ASP A 217 -16.09 11.85 18.35
CA ASP A 217 -17.01 12.98 18.20
C ASP A 217 -16.37 14.34 18.54
N ALA A 218 -17.13 15.40 18.26
CA ALA A 218 -16.73 16.79 18.45
C ALA A 218 -16.57 17.19 19.93
N GLU A 219 -17.35 16.61 20.84
CA GLU A 219 -17.24 16.93 22.27
C GLU A 219 -15.91 16.40 22.82
N THR A 220 -15.63 15.13 22.55
CA THR A 220 -14.38 14.46 22.92
C THR A 220 -13.20 15.21 22.31
N ALA A 221 -13.25 15.55 21.01
CA ALA A 221 -12.19 16.29 20.33
C ALA A 221 -11.86 17.62 21.04
N LYS A 222 -12.87 18.41 21.41
CA LYS A 222 -12.68 19.70 22.09
C LYS A 222 -12.01 19.54 23.46
N ILE A 223 -12.39 18.52 24.22
CA ILE A 223 -11.81 18.29 25.55
C ILE A 223 -10.36 17.79 25.41
N VAL A 224 -10.08 16.91 24.45
CA VAL A 224 -8.72 16.43 24.15
C VAL A 224 -7.80 17.57 23.75
N VAL A 225 -8.25 18.45 22.86
CA VAL A 225 -7.47 19.62 22.43
C VAL A 225 -7.22 20.58 23.58
N ARG A 226 -8.23 20.82 24.43
CA ARG A 226 -8.07 21.64 25.65
C ARG A 226 -7.04 21.04 26.60
N ALA A 227 -7.11 19.74 26.87
CA ALA A 227 -6.14 19.04 27.71
C ALA A 227 -4.70 19.22 27.19
N ALA A 228 -4.52 19.08 25.88
CA ALA A 228 -3.23 19.28 25.22
C ALA A 228 -2.72 20.74 25.32
N LEU A 229 -3.62 21.73 25.22
CA LEU A 229 -3.30 23.14 25.37
C LEU A 229 -3.00 23.53 26.83
N THR A 230 -3.54 22.81 27.81
CA THR A 230 -3.34 23.08 29.25
C THR A 230 -2.11 22.37 29.83
N GLY A 231 -1.15 21.96 29.00
CA GLY A 231 0.14 21.46 29.47
C GLY A 231 0.26 19.95 29.65
N HIS A 232 -0.65 19.15 29.09
CA HIS A 232 -0.61 17.69 29.17
C HIS A 232 -0.07 17.08 27.87
N LEU A 233 0.67 15.97 27.95
CA LEU A 233 0.94 15.15 26.77
C LEU A 233 -0.26 14.22 26.54
N VAL A 234 -0.98 14.42 25.44
CA VAL A 234 -2.15 13.62 25.10
C VAL A 234 -1.86 12.76 23.86
N LEU A 235 -2.01 11.45 24.01
CA LEU A 235 -1.98 10.49 22.90
C LEU A 235 -3.40 10.00 22.63
N SER A 236 -3.82 10.05 21.37
CA SER A 236 -5.13 9.52 21.02
C SER A 236 -5.17 8.93 19.61
N THR A 237 -6.29 8.30 19.26
CA THR A 237 -6.51 7.77 17.92
C THR A 237 -7.66 8.44 17.19
N VAL A 238 -7.51 8.59 15.88
CA VAL A 238 -8.56 9.07 14.97
C VAL A 238 -8.61 8.14 13.78
N HIS A 239 -9.82 7.72 13.40
CA HIS A 239 -10.03 6.90 12.22
C HIS A 239 -10.06 7.76 10.95
N ALA A 240 -8.97 7.72 10.18
CA ALA A 240 -8.87 8.35 8.86
C ALA A 240 -8.00 7.51 7.90
N GLY A 241 -8.14 7.73 6.59
CA GLY A 241 -7.41 6.99 5.55
C GLY A 241 -5.94 7.38 5.39
N ASP A 242 -5.53 8.55 5.89
CA ASP A 242 -4.14 9.01 5.93
C ASP A 242 -3.92 10.08 7.02
N ALA A 243 -2.70 10.61 7.16
CA ALA A 243 -2.38 11.64 8.15
C ALA A 243 -3.06 12.99 7.86
N TYR A 244 -3.42 13.27 6.61
CA TYR A 244 -4.08 14.51 6.21
C TYR A 244 -5.58 14.47 6.55
N GLY A 245 -6.23 13.33 6.32
CA GLY A 245 -7.61 13.08 6.69
C GLY A 245 -7.86 13.26 8.19
N VAL A 246 -6.85 12.98 9.04
CA VAL A 246 -6.93 13.30 10.48
C VAL A 246 -7.08 14.80 10.72
N LEU A 247 -6.32 15.66 10.03
CA LEU A 247 -6.45 17.12 10.17
C LEU A 247 -7.84 17.59 9.74
N LEU A 248 -8.32 17.11 8.59
CA LEU A 248 -9.66 17.45 8.11
C LEU A 248 -10.74 17.01 9.09
N ARG A 249 -10.61 15.80 9.66
CA ARG A 249 -11.57 15.26 10.62
C ARG A 249 -11.67 16.10 11.88
N LEU A 250 -10.54 16.62 12.38
CA LEU A 250 -10.55 17.53 13.54
C LEU A 250 -11.19 18.88 13.22
N LEU A 251 -10.99 19.40 12.00
CA LEU A 251 -11.68 20.61 11.54
C LEU A 251 -13.19 20.38 11.41
N GLU A 252 -13.62 19.21 10.92
CA GLU A 252 -15.04 18.81 10.87
C GLU A 252 -15.66 18.70 12.28
N PHE A 253 -14.87 18.27 13.26
CA PHE A 253 -15.26 18.27 14.68
C PHE A 253 -15.30 19.67 15.31
N GLY A 254 -15.02 20.72 14.53
CA GLY A 254 -15.13 22.11 14.94
C GLY A 254 -13.95 22.60 15.79
N ILE A 255 -12.78 21.96 15.67
CA ILE A 255 -11.53 22.48 16.23
C ILE A 255 -10.94 23.53 15.29
N SER A 256 -10.48 24.66 15.84
CA SER A 256 -9.94 25.75 15.03
C SER A 256 -8.56 25.40 14.45
N SER A 257 -8.20 26.05 13.33
CA SER A 257 -6.88 25.85 12.72
C SER A 257 -5.76 26.39 13.62
N GLU A 258 -6.03 27.43 14.39
CA GLU A 258 -5.12 28.01 15.38
C GLU A 258 -4.89 27.05 16.55
N GLU A 259 -5.96 26.46 17.11
CA GLU A 259 -5.86 25.47 18.18
C GLU A 259 -5.02 24.26 17.74
N LEU A 260 -5.28 23.73 16.54
CA LEU A 260 -4.50 22.60 15.99
C LEU A 260 -3.03 22.97 15.73
N ALA A 261 -2.76 24.16 15.20
CA ALA A 261 -1.38 24.62 14.97
C ALA A 261 -0.58 24.80 16.26
N GLN A 262 -1.27 25.13 17.36
CA GLN A 262 -0.66 25.31 18.69
C GLN A 262 -0.42 23.97 19.39
N CYS A 263 -1.43 23.08 19.45
CA CYS A 263 -1.36 21.89 20.31
C CYS A 263 -0.82 20.64 19.61
N LEU A 264 -0.93 20.52 18.28
CA LEU A 264 -0.69 19.24 17.61
C LEU A 264 0.82 19.01 17.39
N LEU A 265 1.39 18.07 18.15
CA LEU A 265 2.79 17.65 18.06
C LEU A 265 3.06 16.87 16.77
N GLY A 266 2.11 16.06 16.35
CA GLY A 266 2.24 15.27 15.13
C GLY A 266 1.08 14.32 14.91
N ILE A 267 1.00 13.81 13.68
CA ILE A 267 0.07 12.75 13.30
C ILE A 267 0.88 11.61 12.72
N SER A 268 0.63 10.40 13.17
CA SER A 268 1.15 9.19 12.55
C SER A 268 0.03 8.34 11.96
N PHE A 269 0.09 8.12 10.64
CA PHE A 269 -0.70 7.09 9.98
C PHE A 269 0.08 5.78 9.93
N GLN A 270 -0.53 4.69 10.41
CA GLN A 270 0.12 3.40 10.66
C GLN A 270 -0.53 2.26 9.87
N LYS A 271 0.31 1.42 9.25
CA LYS A 271 -0.09 0.13 8.64
C LYS A 271 0.81 -0.99 9.17
N LEU A 272 0.21 -2.15 9.45
CA LEU A 272 0.96 -3.34 9.85
C LEU A 272 1.23 -4.23 8.62
N THR A 273 2.47 -4.61 8.39
CA THR A 273 2.88 -5.47 7.26
C THR A 273 3.65 -6.70 7.73
N HIS A 274 3.65 -7.76 6.92
CA HIS A 274 4.41 -8.98 7.18
C HIS A 274 5.88 -8.81 6.76
N LEU A 275 6.77 -9.33 7.60
CA LEU A 275 8.19 -9.43 7.31
C LEU A 275 8.50 -10.74 6.61
N VAL A 276 9.37 -10.67 5.61
CA VAL A 276 9.97 -11.84 4.97
C VAL A 276 11.11 -12.34 5.85
N CYS A 277 11.10 -13.65 6.14
CA CYS A 277 12.24 -14.29 6.80
C CYS A 277 13.37 -14.43 5.80
N THR A 278 14.53 -13.84 6.07
CA THR A 278 15.70 -13.89 5.19
C THR A 278 16.24 -15.31 4.97
N PHE A 279 16.08 -16.19 5.97
CA PHE A 279 16.53 -17.59 5.89
C PHE A 279 15.53 -18.50 5.15
N CYS A 280 14.23 -18.25 5.29
CA CYS A 280 13.19 -19.13 4.71
C CYS A 280 12.58 -18.58 3.41
N GLY A 281 12.84 -17.32 3.07
CA GLY A 281 12.24 -16.62 1.95
C GLY A 281 10.71 -16.74 1.94
N GLU A 282 10.15 -17.01 0.76
CA GLU A 282 8.72 -17.18 0.53
C GLU A 282 8.13 -18.45 1.20
N LYS A 283 8.98 -19.38 1.65
CA LYS A 283 8.57 -20.67 2.24
C LYS A 283 8.64 -20.70 3.78
N CYS A 284 8.50 -19.56 4.46
CA CYS A 284 8.56 -19.47 5.94
C CYS A 284 7.32 -20.04 6.69
N HIS A 285 7.48 -21.08 7.52
CA HIS A 285 6.37 -21.70 8.27
C HIS A 285 5.76 -20.74 9.33
N PRO A 286 4.44 -20.77 9.62
CA PRO A 286 3.83 -19.94 10.66
C PRO A 286 4.43 -20.10 12.06
N LEU A 287 5.05 -21.25 12.35
CA LEU A 287 5.81 -21.54 13.59
C LEU A 287 7.33 -21.35 13.46
N CYS A 288 7.83 -20.82 12.34
CA CYS A 288 9.25 -20.55 12.15
C CYS A 288 9.83 -19.68 13.27
N THR A 289 10.96 -20.11 13.85
CA THR A 289 11.69 -19.48 14.95
C THR A 289 12.78 -18.51 14.50
N HIS A 290 13.22 -18.57 13.23
CA HIS A 290 14.28 -17.68 12.69
C HIS A 290 13.91 -16.18 12.75
N LEU A 291 12.61 -15.88 12.77
CA LEU A 291 12.11 -14.52 12.87
C LEU A 291 11.07 -14.47 13.98
N HIS A 292 11.51 -14.10 15.19
CA HIS A 292 10.64 -13.93 16.36
C HIS A 292 9.49 -12.95 16.10
N ARG A 293 9.73 -11.95 15.24
CA ARG A 293 8.74 -10.94 14.87
C ARG A 293 8.37 -11.04 13.39
N LYS A 294 7.15 -11.49 13.09
CA LYS A 294 6.68 -11.69 11.70
C LYS A 294 5.94 -10.51 11.10
N ARG A 295 5.65 -9.48 11.90
CA ARG A 295 4.93 -8.28 11.47
C ARG A 295 5.64 -7.04 11.98
N THR A 296 5.66 -5.99 11.19
CA THR A 296 6.25 -4.70 11.56
C THR A 296 5.29 -3.57 11.21
N ALA A 297 5.33 -2.49 12.00
CA ALA A 297 4.58 -1.29 11.71
C ALA A 297 5.35 -0.44 10.68
N ILE A 298 4.62 0.13 9.73
CA ILE A 298 5.08 1.19 8.85
C ILE A 298 4.34 2.45 9.29
N TYR A 299 5.11 3.49 9.59
CA TYR A 299 4.61 4.78 10.00
C TYR A 299 4.85 5.80 8.88
N GLU A 300 3.78 6.49 8.51
CA GLU A 300 3.82 7.79 7.86
C GLU A 300 3.60 8.84 8.96
N VAL A 301 4.39 9.91 8.94
CA VAL A 301 4.42 10.91 10.03
C VAL A 301 4.32 12.29 9.41
N LEU A 302 3.37 13.07 9.93
CA LEU A 302 3.25 14.51 9.71
C LEU A 302 3.72 15.22 10.99
N THR A 303 4.78 16.01 10.87
CA THR A 303 5.40 16.71 12.01
C THR A 303 4.67 17.99 12.38
N GLN A 304 4.89 18.50 13.59
CA GLN A 304 4.39 19.81 14.02
C GLN A 304 4.80 20.93 13.05
N GLN A 305 6.04 20.91 12.55
CA GLN A 305 6.52 21.89 11.58
C GLN A 305 5.73 21.84 10.27
N GLU A 306 5.48 20.63 9.76
CA GLU A 306 4.66 20.42 8.57
C GLU A 306 3.20 20.85 8.82
N ILE A 307 2.63 20.55 10.00
CA ILE A 307 1.26 20.97 10.37
C ILE A 307 1.15 22.50 10.44
N LYS A 308 2.11 23.19 11.07
CA LYS A 308 2.13 24.66 11.12
C LYS A 308 2.24 25.28 9.73
N ALA A 309 3.12 24.72 8.89
CA ALA A 309 3.24 25.15 7.49
C ALA A 309 1.95 24.93 6.70
N TYR A 310 1.19 23.88 6.99
CA TYR A 310 -0.09 23.59 6.34
C TYR A 310 -1.12 24.70 6.59
N PHE A 311 -1.27 25.11 7.85
CA PHE A 311 -2.22 26.16 8.21
C PHE A 311 -1.75 27.55 7.72
N GLN A 312 -0.44 27.82 7.70
CA GLN A 312 0.11 29.09 7.18
C GLN A 312 0.01 29.22 5.65
N SER A 313 0.00 28.11 4.92
CA SER A 313 -0.01 28.10 3.43
C SER A 313 -1.42 28.06 2.82
N ASN A 314 -2.44 28.58 3.53
CA ASN A 314 -3.83 28.55 3.08
C ASN A 314 -4.34 27.12 2.77
N LYS A 315 -3.95 26.14 3.60
CA LYS A 315 -4.41 24.74 3.51
C LYS A 315 -4.04 24.02 2.20
N GLN A 316 -2.94 24.40 1.55
CA GLN A 316 -2.42 23.62 0.41
C GLN A 316 -1.92 22.25 0.89
N GLN A 317 -2.24 21.19 0.14
CA GLN A 317 -1.99 19.80 0.56
C GLN A 317 -0.49 19.55 0.81
N ILE A 318 -0.10 19.40 2.07
CA ILE A 318 1.26 19.01 2.47
C ILE A 318 1.39 17.50 2.38
N LYS A 319 2.38 17.04 1.63
CA LYS A 319 2.69 15.62 1.52
C LYS A 319 3.70 15.25 2.60
N PRO A 320 3.44 14.20 3.39
CA PRO A 320 4.42 13.72 4.36
C PRO A 320 5.71 13.35 3.63
N LYS A 321 6.85 13.68 4.25
CA LYS A 321 8.18 13.45 3.67
C LYS A 321 8.42 11.99 3.25
N TYR A 322 7.80 11.06 3.97
CA TYR A 322 7.90 9.61 3.75
C TYR A 322 6.51 8.95 3.78
N PRO A 323 5.78 8.92 2.65
CA PRO A 323 4.46 8.31 2.62
C PRO A 323 4.56 6.78 2.73
N ILE A 324 3.52 6.12 3.28
CA ILE A 324 3.50 4.66 3.50
C ILE A 324 3.92 3.89 2.25
N LYS A 325 3.40 4.26 1.08
CA LYS A 325 3.71 3.60 -0.19
C LYS A 325 5.22 3.57 -0.48
N ARG A 326 5.91 4.70 -0.30
CA ARG A 326 7.35 4.81 -0.55
C ARG A 326 8.15 4.01 0.47
N THR A 327 7.71 4.03 1.73
CA THR A 327 8.33 3.26 2.81
C THR A 327 8.16 1.75 2.58
N PHE A 328 7.01 1.33 2.05
CA PHE A 328 6.77 -0.05 1.62
C PHE A 328 7.67 -0.44 0.44
N GLU A 329 7.74 0.38 -0.62
CA GLU A 329 8.64 0.13 -1.76
C GLU A 329 10.12 0.03 -1.32
N LYS A 330 10.54 0.87 -0.37
CA LYS A 330 11.86 0.80 0.25
C LYS A 330 12.08 -0.53 0.98
N GLY A 331 11.09 -1.02 1.71
CA GLY A 331 11.17 -2.32 2.39
C GLY A 331 11.20 -3.51 1.44
N VAL A 332 10.50 -3.43 0.31
CA VAL A 332 10.64 -4.43 -0.77
C VAL A 332 12.08 -4.42 -1.32
N ALA A 333 12.64 -3.24 -1.58
CA ALA A 333 14.01 -3.10 -2.07
C ALA A 333 15.06 -3.63 -1.07
N TYR A 334 14.81 -3.50 0.23
CA TYR A 334 15.67 -4.05 1.29
C TYR A 334 15.40 -5.53 1.61
N GLY A 335 14.45 -6.17 0.91
CA GLY A 335 14.09 -7.57 1.14
C GLY A 335 13.26 -7.82 2.42
N PHE A 336 12.77 -6.76 3.08
CA PHE A 336 11.88 -6.90 4.23
C PHE A 336 10.47 -7.35 3.85
N PHE A 337 9.99 -7.00 2.65
CA PHE A 337 8.61 -7.27 2.18
C PHE A 337 8.59 -8.00 0.82
N GLN A 338 7.54 -8.77 0.54
CA GLN A 338 7.35 -9.48 -0.74
C GLN A 338 6.98 -8.53 -1.89
N ARG A 339 7.40 -8.89 -3.12
CA ARG A 339 7.16 -8.15 -4.37
C ARG A 339 6.01 -8.78 -5.16
N THR A 340 5.07 -7.99 -5.65
CA THR A 340 3.99 -8.42 -6.55
C THR A 340 4.53 -8.81 -7.93
N ASN A 341 4.11 -9.95 -8.50
CA ASN A 341 4.57 -10.43 -9.81
C ASN A 341 3.44 -10.45 -10.84
N TRP A 342 3.27 -9.33 -11.55
CA TRP A 342 2.19 -9.09 -12.51
C TRP A 342 1.92 -10.22 -13.51
N LYS A 343 2.97 -10.86 -14.05
CA LYS A 343 2.79 -11.92 -15.05
C LYS A 343 2.20 -13.18 -14.42
N GLU A 344 2.83 -13.66 -13.36
CA GLU A 344 2.48 -14.92 -12.70
C GLU A 344 1.15 -14.79 -11.95
N ASP A 345 0.90 -13.64 -11.33
CA ASP A 345 -0.38 -13.30 -10.69
C ASP A 345 -1.52 -13.23 -11.72
N GLY A 346 -1.24 -12.68 -12.91
CA GLY A 346 -2.21 -12.64 -14.01
C GLY A 346 -2.53 -14.04 -14.55
N GLU A 347 -1.51 -14.86 -14.81
CA GLU A 347 -1.68 -16.25 -15.25
C GLU A 347 -2.44 -17.09 -14.22
N PHE A 348 -2.20 -16.87 -12.93
CA PHE A 348 -2.96 -17.51 -11.86
C PHE A 348 -4.45 -17.19 -11.97
N LEU A 349 -4.84 -15.91 -12.08
CA LEU A 349 -6.24 -15.52 -12.19
C LEU A 349 -6.91 -16.09 -13.45
N ILE A 350 -6.24 -16.05 -14.59
CA ILE A 350 -6.75 -16.65 -15.84
C ILE A 350 -7.03 -18.14 -15.65
N ARG A 351 -6.11 -18.88 -15.02
CA ARG A 351 -6.28 -20.32 -14.78
C ARG A 351 -7.37 -20.60 -13.75
N VAL A 352 -7.52 -19.76 -12.73
CA VAL A 352 -8.64 -19.83 -11.79
C VAL A 352 -9.96 -19.68 -12.53
N ALA A 353 -10.10 -18.64 -13.35
CA ALA A 353 -11.33 -18.44 -14.11
C ALA A 353 -11.63 -19.61 -15.06
N SER A 354 -10.64 -20.11 -15.81
CA SER A 354 -10.85 -21.22 -16.75
C SER A 354 -11.31 -22.52 -16.05
N LEU A 355 -10.84 -22.77 -14.82
CA LEU A 355 -11.27 -23.94 -14.04
C LEU A 355 -12.66 -23.76 -13.45
N LEU A 356 -12.96 -22.57 -12.92
CA LEU A 356 -14.30 -22.22 -12.45
C LEU A 356 -15.35 -22.31 -13.58
N GLU A 357 -14.99 -21.88 -14.79
CA GLU A 357 -15.85 -21.97 -15.98
C GLU A 357 -16.16 -23.43 -16.36
N LYS A 358 -15.24 -24.36 -16.07
CA LYS A 358 -15.44 -25.80 -16.22
C LYS A 358 -16.21 -26.45 -15.06
N GLY A 359 -16.76 -25.66 -14.14
CA GLY A 359 -17.56 -26.15 -13.02
C GLY A 359 -16.77 -26.59 -11.79
N PHE A 360 -15.45 -26.33 -11.74
CA PHE A 360 -14.70 -26.55 -10.50
C PHE A 360 -15.11 -25.51 -9.45
N SER A 361 -15.20 -25.92 -8.19
CA SER A 361 -15.31 -24.96 -7.10
C SER A 361 -14.00 -24.17 -6.93
N LEU A 362 -14.07 -23.02 -6.26
CA LEU A 362 -12.90 -22.17 -6.02
C LEU A 362 -11.82 -22.87 -5.20
N ASP A 363 -12.22 -23.66 -4.20
CA ASP A 363 -11.33 -24.47 -3.37
C ASP A 363 -10.66 -25.60 -4.18
N ALA A 364 -11.41 -26.34 -5.00
CA ALA A 364 -10.87 -27.40 -5.86
C ALA A 364 -9.91 -26.83 -6.91
N THR A 365 -10.27 -25.68 -7.49
CA THR A 365 -9.46 -24.94 -8.46
C THR A 365 -8.11 -24.56 -7.87
N ILE A 366 -8.09 -23.90 -6.72
CA ILE A 366 -6.83 -23.44 -6.12
C ILE A 366 -6.02 -24.65 -5.60
N SER A 367 -6.68 -25.71 -5.13
CA SER A 367 -6.03 -26.98 -4.77
C SER A 367 -5.31 -27.60 -5.97
N TYR A 368 -5.97 -27.68 -7.12
CA TYR A 368 -5.35 -28.15 -8.37
C TYR A 368 -4.17 -27.27 -8.81
N LEU A 369 -4.31 -25.94 -8.70
CA LEU A 369 -3.22 -25.01 -9.00
C LEU A 369 -2.05 -25.15 -8.03
N SER A 370 -2.30 -25.50 -6.76
CA SER A 370 -1.25 -25.74 -5.76
C SER A 370 -0.38 -26.95 -6.12
N ILE A 371 -0.97 -27.96 -6.76
CA ILE A 371 -0.28 -29.17 -7.23
C ILE A 371 0.49 -28.88 -8.53
N THR A 372 -0.16 -28.24 -9.50
CA THR A 372 0.42 -28.00 -10.84
C THR A 372 1.41 -26.84 -10.90
N SER A 373 1.59 -26.08 -9.81
CA SER A 373 2.53 -24.97 -9.73
C SER A 373 3.34 -25.02 -8.44
N PRO A 374 4.30 -25.98 -8.33
CA PRO A 374 5.02 -26.27 -7.08
C PRO A 374 5.81 -25.08 -6.55
N LYS A 375 6.20 -24.14 -7.43
CA LYS A 375 6.84 -22.87 -7.05
C LYS A 375 5.95 -22.01 -6.13
N TYR A 376 4.63 -21.98 -6.35
CA TYR A 376 3.66 -21.15 -5.60
C TYR A 376 2.76 -21.94 -4.67
N ARG A 377 2.96 -23.26 -4.57
CA ARG A 377 2.12 -24.18 -3.78
C ARG A 377 1.73 -23.61 -2.42
N LYS A 378 2.71 -23.09 -1.67
CA LYS A 378 2.49 -22.53 -0.34
C LYS A 378 1.56 -21.30 -0.34
N ARG A 379 1.73 -20.41 -1.32
CA ARG A 379 0.88 -19.22 -1.47
C ARG A 379 -0.55 -19.63 -1.79
N TYR A 380 -0.74 -20.65 -2.62
CA TYR A 380 -2.07 -21.18 -2.94
C TYR A 380 -2.69 -21.91 -1.74
N GLU A 381 -1.91 -22.67 -0.96
CA GLU A 381 -2.33 -23.26 0.31
C GLU A 381 -2.79 -22.18 1.32
N GLN A 382 -2.13 -21.02 1.37
CA GLN A 382 -2.57 -19.88 2.17
C GLN A 382 -3.90 -19.29 1.69
N ILE A 383 -4.12 -19.21 0.37
CA ILE A 383 -5.40 -18.76 -0.21
C ILE A 383 -6.51 -19.77 0.13
N ILE A 384 -6.27 -21.08 -0.04
CA ILE A 384 -7.21 -22.15 0.33
C ILE A 384 -7.57 -22.05 1.81
N THR A 385 -6.57 -21.89 2.67
CA THR A 385 -6.79 -21.74 4.12
C THR A 385 -7.62 -20.50 4.42
N SER A 386 -7.37 -19.38 3.74
CA SER A 386 -8.14 -18.15 3.91
C SER A 386 -9.61 -18.33 3.52
N LEU A 387 -9.88 -18.99 2.39
CA LEU A 387 -11.23 -19.32 1.92
C LEU A 387 -11.95 -20.29 2.86
N ALA A 388 -11.26 -21.33 3.33
CA ALA A 388 -11.79 -22.30 4.30
C ALA A 388 -12.11 -21.67 5.68
N ASN A 389 -11.62 -20.45 5.94
CA ASN A 389 -11.96 -19.66 7.12
C ASN A 389 -13.11 -18.67 6.87
N GLY A 390 -13.80 -18.75 5.73
CA GLY A 390 -14.94 -17.90 5.39
C GLY A 390 -14.58 -16.51 4.87
N ASN A 391 -13.30 -16.22 4.62
CA ASN A 391 -12.91 -14.95 4.02
C ASN A 391 -13.21 -14.95 2.52
N SER A 392 -13.51 -13.78 1.96
CA SER A 392 -13.70 -13.62 0.51
C SER A 392 -12.43 -13.93 -0.28
N PHE A 393 -12.60 -14.29 -1.55
CA PHE A 393 -11.48 -14.50 -2.47
C PHE A 393 -10.62 -13.24 -2.61
N SER A 394 -11.24 -12.06 -2.73
CA SER A 394 -10.54 -10.78 -2.79
C SER A 394 -9.66 -10.52 -1.56
N TYR A 395 -10.16 -10.85 -0.36
CA TYR A 395 -9.38 -10.75 0.87
C TYR A 395 -8.19 -11.71 0.86
N ALA A 396 -8.42 -12.96 0.44
CA ALA A 396 -7.38 -13.97 0.35
C ALA A 396 -6.25 -13.53 -0.61
N LEU A 397 -6.58 -12.95 -1.76
CA LEU A 397 -5.60 -12.43 -2.71
C LEU A 397 -4.81 -11.24 -2.15
N SER A 398 -5.49 -10.29 -1.50
CA SER A 398 -4.85 -9.11 -0.88
C SER A 398 -3.80 -9.51 0.15
N LYS A 399 -4.09 -10.51 1.00
CA LYS A 399 -3.13 -11.04 1.97
C LYS A 399 -1.95 -11.78 1.34
N ASN A 400 -2.10 -12.24 0.11
CA ASN A 400 -1.10 -12.98 -0.65
C ASN A 400 -0.42 -12.11 -1.72
N GLY A 401 -0.39 -10.78 -1.52
CA GLY A 401 0.48 -9.87 -2.28
C GLY A 401 -0.08 -9.41 -3.63
N PHE A 402 -1.34 -9.71 -3.96
CA PHE A 402 -1.99 -9.18 -5.15
C PHE A 402 -2.25 -7.67 -5.03
N PRO A 403 -2.29 -6.91 -6.14
CA PRO A 403 -2.55 -5.48 -6.10
C PRO A 403 -3.94 -5.15 -5.51
N GLU A 404 -4.00 -4.14 -4.66
CA GLU A 404 -5.21 -3.75 -3.93
C GLU A 404 -6.38 -3.41 -4.86
N PHE A 405 -6.15 -2.65 -5.94
CA PHE A 405 -7.21 -2.32 -6.91
C PHE A 405 -7.81 -3.55 -7.63
N ILE A 406 -7.02 -4.61 -7.88
CA ILE A 406 -7.52 -5.87 -8.45
C ILE A 406 -8.39 -6.58 -7.41
N CYS A 407 -7.94 -6.59 -6.15
CA CYS A 407 -8.68 -7.19 -5.06
C CYS A 407 -10.02 -6.47 -4.84
N SER A 408 -10.04 -5.14 -4.91
CA SER A 408 -11.27 -4.34 -4.82
C SER A 408 -12.23 -4.67 -5.96
N GLN A 409 -11.77 -4.73 -7.22
CA GLN A 409 -12.60 -5.12 -8.36
C GLN A 409 -13.24 -6.50 -8.17
N LEU A 410 -12.46 -7.47 -7.72
CA LEU A 410 -12.96 -8.82 -7.44
C LEU A 410 -13.92 -8.86 -6.24
N HIS A 411 -13.72 -7.98 -5.27
CA HIS A 411 -14.65 -7.83 -4.16
C HIS A 411 -16.02 -7.33 -4.65
N TYR A 412 -16.03 -6.26 -5.45
CA TYR A 412 -17.26 -5.71 -6.02
C TYR A 412 -17.98 -6.71 -6.94
N ALA A 413 -17.24 -7.42 -7.79
CA ALA A 413 -17.80 -8.46 -8.66
C ALA A 413 -18.35 -9.65 -7.87
N SER A 414 -17.78 -9.95 -6.70
CA SER A 414 -18.32 -11.00 -5.83
C SER A 414 -19.64 -10.61 -5.15
N SER A 415 -19.90 -9.32 -4.93
CA SER A 415 -21.12 -8.83 -4.31
C SER A 415 -22.24 -8.44 -5.29
N HIS A 416 -21.91 -8.15 -6.55
CA HIS A 416 -22.87 -7.63 -7.54
C HIS A 416 -23.01 -8.49 -8.81
N GLY A 417 -22.34 -9.65 -8.89
CA GLY A 417 -22.38 -10.56 -10.05
C GLY A 417 -21.17 -10.44 -10.99
N TYR A 418 -21.05 -11.37 -11.94
CA TYR A 418 -19.96 -11.45 -12.95
C TYR A 418 -18.55 -11.76 -12.43
N PHE A 419 -18.43 -12.27 -11.20
CA PHE A 419 -17.17 -12.67 -10.57
C PHE A 419 -16.21 -13.46 -11.48
N LEU A 420 -16.72 -14.48 -12.18
CA LEU A 420 -15.91 -15.33 -13.08
C LEU A 420 -15.26 -14.53 -14.21
N GLN A 421 -16.07 -13.69 -14.87
CA GLN A 421 -15.63 -12.84 -15.97
C GLN A 421 -14.61 -11.80 -15.48
N THR A 422 -14.85 -11.18 -14.32
CA THR A 422 -13.92 -10.21 -13.73
C THR A 422 -12.58 -10.86 -13.36
N ILE A 423 -12.57 -12.09 -12.82
CA ILE A 423 -11.31 -12.83 -12.56
C ILE A 423 -10.53 -13.02 -13.87
N HIS A 424 -11.20 -13.50 -14.92
CA HIS A 424 -10.53 -13.73 -16.20
C HIS A 424 -9.94 -12.43 -16.77
N GLU A 425 -10.74 -11.37 -16.82
CA GLU A 425 -10.37 -10.09 -17.41
C GLU A 425 -9.26 -9.37 -16.61
N THR A 426 -9.33 -9.40 -15.28
CA THR A 426 -8.27 -8.87 -14.42
C THR A 426 -6.96 -9.64 -14.59
N GLY A 427 -7.03 -10.98 -14.73
CA GLY A 427 -5.88 -11.82 -15.04
C GLY A 427 -5.24 -11.49 -16.39
N VAL A 428 -6.05 -11.39 -17.45
CA VAL A 428 -5.59 -10.99 -18.80
C VAL A 428 -4.93 -9.62 -18.76
N HIS A 429 -5.53 -8.66 -18.05
CA HIS A 429 -4.98 -7.32 -17.91
C HIS A 429 -3.62 -7.31 -17.18
N MET A 430 -3.48 -8.07 -16.09
CA MET A 430 -2.20 -8.18 -15.36
C MET A 430 -1.10 -8.79 -16.24
N LYS A 431 -1.44 -9.82 -17.02
CA LYS A 431 -0.52 -10.44 -18.00
C LYS A 431 -0.11 -9.44 -19.08
N ARG A 432 -1.06 -8.75 -19.71
CA ARG A 432 -0.79 -7.73 -20.74
C ARG A 432 0.13 -6.62 -20.22
N LYS A 433 -0.09 -6.13 -19.00
CA LYS A 433 0.78 -5.11 -18.39
C LYS A 433 2.22 -5.59 -18.18
N ALA A 434 2.40 -6.86 -17.86
CA ALA A 434 3.73 -7.46 -17.75
C ALA A 434 4.39 -7.60 -19.12
N GLU A 435 3.63 -7.98 -20.15
CA GLU A 435 4.08 -8.08 -21.54
C GLU A 435 4.47 -6.72 -22.12
N GLU A 436 3.66 -5.67 -21.93
CA GLU A 436 3.97 -4.30 -22.34
C GLU A 436 5.29 -3.81 -21.74
N LYS A 437 5.48 -4.03 -20.42
CA LYS A 437 6.73 -3.66 -19.75
C LYS A 437 7.92 -4.44 -20.32
N ASN A 438 7.76 -5.75 -20.54
CA ASN A 438 8.83 -6.59 -21.07
C ASN A 438 9.16 -6.24 -22.53
N ALA A 439 8.14 -5.94 -23.35
CA ALA A 439 8.31 -5.48 -24.72
C ALA A 439 9.10 -4.17 -24.73
N LEU A 440 8.70 -3.17 -23.94
CA LEU A 440 9.45 -1.93 -23.79
C LEU A 440 10.91 -2.18 -23.40
N MET A 441 11.16 -2.98 -22.36
CA MET A 441 12.53 -3.30 -21.92
C MET A 441 13.37 -3.97 -23.01
N LYS A 442 12.79 -4.93 -23.75
CA LYS A 442 13.47 -5.60 -24.86
C LYS A 442 13.76 -4.63 -26.01
N THR A 443 12.83 -3.74 -26.33
CA THR A 443 13.03 -2.77 -27.40
C THR A 443 14.09 -1.73 -27.05
N PHE A 444 14.22 -1.32 -25.77
CA PHE A 444 15.29 -0.43 -25.33
C PHE A 444 16.65 -1.12 -25.17
N GLN A 445 16.70 -2.46 -25.07
CA GLN A 445 17.94 -3.19 -24.83
C GLN A 445 18.95 -2.97 -25.96
N TYR A 446 18.54 -3.09 -27.22
CA TYR A 446 19.47 -2.98 -28.36
C TYR A 446 20.06 -1.57 -28.52
N PRO A 447 19.26 -0.47 -28.56
CA PRO A 447 19.81 0.88 -28.62
C PRO A 447 20.70 1.22 -27.43
N LEU A 448 20.37 0.75 -26.22
CA LEU A 448 21.16 1.03 -25.02
C LEU A 448 22.51 0.32 -25.04
N VAL A 449 22.55 -0.95 -25.44
CA VAL A 449 23.80 -1.69 -25.64
C VAL A 449 24.65 -1.00 -26.70
N LEU A 450 24.07 -0.66 -27.85
CA LEU A 450 24.78 -0.02 -28.96
C LEU A 450 25.31 1.38 -28.61
N PHE A 451 24.53 2.18 -27.87
CA PHE A 451 24.98 3.49 -27.39
C PHE A 451 26.09 3.35 -26.33
N SER A 452 25.96 2.37 -25.43
CA SER A 452 26.98 2.07 -24.42
C SER A 452 28.29 1.62 -25.04
N THR A 453 28.26 0.78 -26.08
CA THR A 453 29.48 0.33 -26.77
C THR A 453 30.15 1.48 -27.51
N VAL A 454 29.38 2.34 -28.17
CA VAL A 454 29.89 3.54 -28.86
C VAL A 454 30.57 4.50 -27.88
N ILE A 455 29.94 4.81 -26.74
CA ILE A 455 30.55 5.65 -25.70
C ILE A 455 31.83 5.02 -25.17
N LEU A 456 31.83 3.70 -24.92
CA LEU A 456 33.01 2.99 -24.44
C LEU A 456 34.16 3.07 -25.44
N VAL A 457 33.90 2.84 -26.73
CA VAL A 457 34.91 2.97 -27.80
C VAL A 457 35.48 4.38 -27.84
N PHE A 458 34.65 5.41 -27.72
CA PHE A 458 35.12 6.81 -27.66
C PHE A 458 36.01 7.08 -26.46
N PHE A 459 35.61 6.57 -25.29
CA PHE A 459 36.38 6.73 -24.07
C PHE A 459 37.74 6.02 -24.18
N LEU A 460 37.77 4.82 -24.76
CA LEU A 460 39.00 4.07 -25.04
C LEU A 460 39.90 4.78 -26.05
N LEU A 461 39.35 5.27 -27.17
CA LEU A 461 40.11 6.04 -28.15
C LEU A 461 40.71 7.30 -27.51
N ARG A 462 39.94 8.01 -26.68
CA ARG A 462 40.46 9.18 -25.96
C ARG A 462 41.58 8.84 -24.99
N ILE A 463 41.50 7.73 -24.24
CA ILE A 463 42.52 7.37 -23.25
C ILE A 463 43.78 6.79 -23.89
N PHE A 464 43.63 5.93 -24.90
CA PHE A 464 44.76 5.16 -25.44
C PHE A 464 45.32 5.72 -26.75
N LEU A 465 44.45 6.26 -27.61
CA LEU A 465 44.85 6.73 -28.94
C LEU A 465 45.27 8.20 -28.89
N LEU A 466 44.47 9.08 -28.28
CA LEU A 466 44.75 10.52 -28.28
C LEU A 466 46.14 10.88 -27.72
N PRO A 467 46.62 10.33 -26.58
CA PRO A 467 47.92 10.70 -26.03
C PRO A 467 49.11 10.29 -26.92
N LYS A 468 48.97 9.20 -27.68
CA LYS A 468 50.03 8.72 -28.58
C LYS A 468 50.21 9.62 -29.80
N PHE A 469 49.15 10.32 -30.20
CA PHE A 469 49.17 11.23 -31.34
C PHE A 469 49.16 12.70 -30.91
N GLU A 470 49.13 13.01 -29.62
CA GLU A 470 49.02 14.39 -29.11
C GLU A 470 50.17 15.28 -29.59
N LEU A 471 51.39 14.75 -29.64
CA LEU A 471 52.58 15.44 -30.15
C LEU A 471 52.51 15.65 -31.69
N LEU A 472 51.97 14.69 -32.43
CA LEU A 472 51.71 14.82 -33.88
C LEU A 472 50.58 15.81 -34.18
N PHE A 473 49.48 15.74 -33.43
CA PHE A 473 48.33 16.64 -33.58
C PHE A 473 48.69 18.08 -33.19
N THR A 474 49.48 18.28 -32.15
CA THR A 474 49.92 19.63 -31.75
C THR A 474 50.82 20.24 -32.82
N GLN A 475 51.77 19.49 -33.39
CA GLN A 475 52.62 19.95 -34.50
C GLN A 475 51.86 20.18 -35.82
N LEU A 476 50.94 19.26 -36.18
CA LEU A 476 50.10 19.39 -37.37
C LEU A 476 49.06 20.50 -37.22
N SER A 477 48.50 20.73 -36.02
CA SER A 477 47.47 21.77 -35.80
C SER A 477 48.03 23.19 -35.77
N THR A 478 49.32 23.37 -35.45
CA THR A 478 49.99 24.67 -35.56
C THR A 478 50.16 25.14 -37.00
N ASN A 479 50.26 24.22 -37.97
CA ASN A 479 50.39 24.50 -39.42
C ASN A 479 49.24 23.91 -40.28
N GLY A 480 48.16 23.42 -39.65
CA GLY A 480 47.20 22.51 -40.29
C GLY A 480 45.93 23.16 -40.84
N THR A 481 45.38 22.52 -41.87
CA THR A 481 44.06 22.79 -42.48
C THR A 481 42.92 22.68 -41.45
N VAL A 482 41.78 23.33 -41.73
CA VAL A 482 40.55 23.32 -40.91
C VAL A 482 40.14 21.90 -40.48
N GLY A 483 40.39 20.90 -41.33
CA GLY A 483 40.08 19.50 -41.05
C GLY A 483 40.80 18.94 -39.82
N THR A 484 42.10 19.22 -39.63
CA THR A 484 42.89 18.70 -38.49
C THR A 484 42.44 19.25 -37.14
N LYS A 485 42.10 20.55 -37.09
CA LYS A 485 41.60 21.20 -35.87
C LYS A 485 40.21 20.67 -35.51
N PHE A 486 39.37 20.42 -36.52
CA PHE A 486 38.05 19.83 -36.33
C PHE A 486 38.14 18.39 -35.81
N THR A 487 39.02 17.54 -36.36
CA THR A 487 39.16 16.15 -35.90
C THR A 487 39.68 16.06 -34.47
N TYR A 488 40.64 16.90 -34.07
CA TYR A 488 41.11 17.00 -32.69
C TYR A 488 39.99 17.43 -31.73
N PHE A 489 39.19 18.44 -32.10
CA PHE A 489 38.02 18.88 -31.32
C PHE A 489 36.98 17.76 -31.15
N LEU A 490 36.69 16.99 -32.20
CA LEU A 490 35.75 15.87 -32.15
C LEU A 490 36.19 14.79 -31.15
N LEU A 491 37.48 14.43 -31.12
CA LEU A 491 38.01 13.42 -30.20
C LEU A 491 38.07 13.90 -28.74
N GLU A 492 38.49 15.15 -28.51
CA GLU A 492 38.72 15.66 -27.17
C GLU A 492 37.42 16.13 -26.48
N LYS A 493 36.57 16.88 -27.20
CA LYS A 493 35.44 17.60 -26.59
C LYS A 493 34.10 16.88 -26.69
N ILE A 494 33.80 16.13 -27.76
CA ILE A 494 32.47 15.49 -27.93
C ILE A 494 32.10 14.54 -26.78
N PRO A 495 32.97 13.64 -26.29
CA PRO A 495 32.60 12.74 -25.19
C PRO A 495 32.20 13.49 -23.92
N VAL A 496 32.90 14.58 -23.62
CA VAL A 496 32.62 15.43 -22.46
C VAL A 496 31.32 16.20 -22.67
N LEU A 497 31.11 16.79 -23.86
CA LEU A 497 29.89 17.49 -24.23
C LEU A 497 28.65 16.58 -24.19
N LEU A 498 28.76 15.36 -24.72
CA LEU A 498 27.70 14.34 -24.62
C LEU A 498 27.42 13.96 -23.17
N GLY A 499 28.46 13.78 -22.35
CA GLY A 499 28.29 13.50 -20.91
C GLY A 499 27.56 14.62 -20.18
N ILE A 500 27.95 15.88 -20.41
CA ILE A 500 27.30 17.06 -19.83
C ILE A 500 25.85 17.19 -20.33
N PHE A 501 25.60 16.96 -21.62
CA PHE A 501 24.27 16.98 -22.21
C PHE A 501 23.35 15.91 -21.62
N LEU A 502 23.83 14.67 -21.46
CA LEU A 502 23.06 13.60 -20.83
C LEU A 502 22.78 13.89 -19.35
N LEU A 503 23.76 14.44 -18.63
CA LEU A 503 23.59 14.84 -17.23
C LEU A 503 22.58 15.98 -17.08
N SER A 504 22.64 17.00 -17.95
CA SER A 504 21.70 18.11 -17.93
C SER A 504 20.28 17.66 -18.30
N LEU A 505 20.14 16.81 -19.31
CA LEU A 505 18.87 16.19 -19.68
C LEU A 505 18.29 15.36 -18.52
N PHE A 506 19.13 14.58 -17.83
CA PHE A 506 18.74 13.81 -16.66
C PHE A 506 18.29 14.72 -15.49
N LEU A 507 19.01 15.81 -15.22
CA LEU A 507 18.66 16.77 -14.18
C LEU A 507 17.36 17.51 -14.51
N ILE A 508 17.17 17.96 -15.74
CA ILE A 508 15.94 18.60 -16.23
C ILE A 508 14.76 17.62 -16.11
N PHE A 509 14.94 16.38 -16.58
CA PHE A 509 13.92 15.34 -16.51
C PHE A 509 13.56 15.00 -15.06
N SER A 510 14.56 14.86 -14.18
CA SER A 510 14.38 14.63 -12.74
C SER A 510 13.65 15.80 -12.07
N PHE A 511 14.02 17.03 -12.40
CA PHE A 511 13.36 18.25 -11.92
C PHE A 511 11.90 18.32 -12.39
N LEU A 512 11.64 18.07 -13.67
CA LEU A 512 10.29 18.02 -14.23
C LEU A 512 9.44 16.94 -13.57
N ILE A 513 9.95 15.72 -13.40
CA ILE A 513 9.25 14.64 -12.68
C ILE A 513 8.94 15.07 -11.25
N ARG A 514 9.90 15.68 -10.55
CA ARG A 514 9.73 16.09 -9.15
C ARG A 514 8.67 17.20 -9.02
N LYS A 515 8.70 18.20 -9.90
CA LYS A 515 7.70 19.28 -9.98
C LYS A 515 6.31 18.74 -10.35
N GLN A 516 6.22 17.77 -11.25
CA GLN A 516 4.94 17.14 -11.60
C GLN A 516 4.37 16.30 -10.46
N LYS A 517 5.19 15.58 -9.68
CA LYS A 517 4.71 14.79 -8.53
C LYS A 517 3.99 15.63 -7.45
N GLN A 518 4.19 16.95 -7.43
CA GLN A 518 3.52 17.87 -6.51
C GLN A 518 2.08 18.23 -6.93
N LYS A 519 1.75 18.18 -8.23
CA LYS A 519 0.42 18.54 -8.73
C LYS A 519 -0.64 17.45 -8.47
N ASN A 520 -1.92 17.85 -8.49
CA ASN A 520 -3.06 16.93 -8.42
C ASN A 520 -3.05 15.95 -9.61
N ALA A 521 -3.66 14.77 -9.44
CA ALA A 521 -3.59 13.70 -10.44
C ALA A 521 -4.12 14.14 -11.82
N TYR A 522 -5.20 14.92 -11.84
CA TYR A 522 -5.74 15.50 -13.06
C TYR A 522 -4.81 16.54 -13.69
N ASP A 523 -4.25 17.47 -12.91
CA ASP A 523 -3.33 18.50 -13.42
C ASP A 523 -2.05 17.90 -14.00
N ARG A 524 -1.59 16.77 -13.44
CA ARG A 524 -0.48 15.99 -14.01
C ARG A 524 -0.87 15.40 -15.36
N ALA A 525 -2.04 14.77 -15.43
CA ALA A 525 -2.57 14.22 -16.69
C ALA A 525 -2.70 15.31 -17.75
N TYR A 526 -3.27 16.45 -17.38
CA TYR A 526 -3.40 17.62 -18.22
C TYR A 526 -2.06 18.17 -18.71
N PHE A 527 -1.06 18.24 -17.84
CA PHE A 527 0.29 18.65 -18.21
C PHE A 527 0.91 17.70 -19.25
N TYR A 528 0.87 16.39 -19.03
CA TYR A 528 1.40 15.41 -20.00
C TYR A 528 0.67 15.49 -21.35
N CYS A 529 -0.63 15.76 -21.33
CA CYS A 529 -1.43 15.99 -22.52
C CYS A 529 -1.12 17.31 -23.26
N ARG A 530 -0.26 18.19 -22.73
CA ARG A 530 0.21 19.41 -23.41
C ARG A 530 1.61 19.28 -24.02
N ILE A 531 2.42 18.30 -23.59
CA ILE A 531 3.79 18.16 -24.09
C ILE A 531 3.75 17.61 -25.53
N PRO A 532 4.44 18.23 -26.51
CA PRO A 532 4.56 17.69 -27.87
C PRO A 532 5.05 16.23 -27.88
N TYR A 533 4.58 15.43 -28.84
CA TYR A 533 4.80 13.97 -28.97
C TYR A 533 4.22 13.11 -27.83
N ILE A 534 4.38 13.51 -26.56
CA ILE A 534 3.82 12.82 -25.38
C ILE A 534 2.30 13.01 -25.28
N ARG A 535 1.77 14.13 -25.80
CA ARG A 535 0.35 14.48 -25.77
C ARG A 535 -0.54 13.34 -26.25
N GLN A 536 -0.21 12.78 -27.41
CA GLN A 536 -1.03 11.75 -28.02
C GLN A 536 -0.95 10.42 -27.25
N PHE A 537 0.24 10.03 -26.77
CA PHE A 537 0.37 8.83 -25.92
C PHE A 537 -0.39 8.98 -24.61
N SER A 538 -0.31 10.16 -23.99
CA SER A 538 -0.97 10.44 -22.71
C SER A 538 -2.49 10.40 -22.86
N ARG A 539 -3.03 11.03 -23.91
CA ARG A 539 -4.47 11.01 -24.19
C ARG A 539 -4.97 9.60 -24.49
N ILE A 540 -4.27 8.83 -25.31
CA ILE A 540 -4.61 7.42 -25.56
C ILE A 540 -4.59 6.64 -24.25
N HIS A 541 -3.55 6.80 -23.43
CA HIS A 541 -3.44 6.11 -22.15
C HIS A 541 -4.58 6.43 -21.18
N TYR A 542 -4.90 7.72 -20.97
CA TYR A 542 -5.97 8.11 -20.06
C TYR A 542 -7.35 7.70 -20.57
N SER A 543 -7.57 7.77 -21.89
CA SER A 543 -8.83 7.33 -22.51
C SER A 543 -8.99 5.81 -22.41
N GLN A 544 -7.92 5.06 -22.67
CA GLN A 544 -7.87 3.62 -22.46
C GLN A 544 -8.17 3.25 -21.00
N TYR A 545 -7.56 3.98 -20.05
CA TYR A 545 -7.66 3.70 -18.63
C TYR A 545 -9.07 3.95 -18.08
N LEU A 546 -9.70 5.06 -18.48
CA LEU A 546 -11.08 5.36 -18.11
C LEU A 546 -12.07 4.39 -18.76
N SER A 547 -11.95 4.16 -20.08
CA SER A 547 -12.86 3.26 -20.81
C SER A 547 -12.81 1.84 -20.28
N ARG A 548 -11.63 1.36 -19.89
CA ARG A 548 -11.51 0.03 -19.30
C ARG A 548 -12.32 -0.09 -18.00
N GLU A 549 -12.13 0.84 -17.07
CA GLU A 549 -12.80 0.75 -15.77
C GLU A 549 -14.30 1.01 -15.89
N LEU A 550 -14.73 2.00 -16.68
CA LEU A 550 -16.15 2.22 -16.96
C LEU A 550 -16.77 1.02 -17.65
N GLY A 551 -16.14 0.50 -18.71
CA GLY A 551 -16.65 -0.63 -19.48
C GLY A 551 -16.90 -1.86 -18.62
N TYR A 552 -15.94 -2.24 -17.77
CA TYR A 552 -16.10 -3.42 -16.90
C TYR A 552 -17.10 -3.20 -15.76
N LEU A 553 -17.11 -2.03 -15.13
CA LEU A 553 -18.05 -1.76 -14.03
C LEU A 553 -19.49 -1.57 -14.53
N LEU A 554 -19.68 -1.01 -15.72
CA LEU A 554 -20.99 -0.96 -16.37
C LEU A 554 -21.45 -2.35 -16.78
N LYS A 555 -20.53 -3.19 -17.29
CA LYS A 555 -20.84 -4.59 -17.63
C LYS A 555 -21.25 -5.41 -16.40
N SER A 556 -20.77 -5.07 -15.21
CA SER A 556 -21.22 -5.66 -13.95
C SER A 556 -22.57 -5.12 -13.45
N GLY A 557 -23.28 -4.31 -14.23
CA GLY A 557 -24.62 -3.82 -13.91
C GLY A 557 -24.67 -2.57 -13.03
N LEU A 558 -23.53 -1.94 -12.74
CA LEU A 558 -23.51 -0.68 -11.97
C LEU A 558 -23.93 0.49 -12.86
N SER A 559 -24.66 1.46 -12.30
CA SER A 559 -24.93 2.72 -13.00
C SER A 559 -23.68 3.61 -13.04
N ILE A 560 -23.58 4.49 -14.04
CA ILE A 560 -22.49 5.47 -14.14
C ILE A 560 -22.38 6.30 -12.85
N THR A 561 -23.52 6.73 -12.29
CA THR A 561 -23.57 7.49 -11.04
C THR A 561 -22.94 6.70 -9.88
N HIS A 562 -23.31 5.43 -9.72
CA HIS A 562 -22.74 4.58 -8.68
C HIS A 562 -21.23 4.38 -8.88
N ILE A 563 -20.79 4.16 -10.13
CA ILE A 563 -19.36 4.04 -10.47
C ILE A 563 -18.59 5.33 -10.13
N MET A 564 -19.16 6.49 -10.40
CA MET A 564 -18.54 7.76 -10.05
C MET A 564 -18.42 7.94 -8.53
N HIS A 565 -19.43 7.56 -7.76
CA HIS A 565 -19.33 7.54 -6.29
C HIS A 565 -18.25 6.57 -5.80
N LEU A 566 -18.14 5.38 -6.40
CA LEU A 566 -17.06 4.43 -6.09
C LEU A 566 -15.68 5.03 -6.40
N PHE A 567 -15.53 5.70 -7.55
CA PHE A 567 -14.29 6.38 -7.90
C PHE A 567 -13.96 7.57 -6.99
N ALA A 568 -14.95 8.20 -6.38
CA ALA A 568 -14.76 9.29 -5.42
C ALA A 568 -14.26 8.82 -4.05
N GLN A 569 -14.40 7.52 -3.71
CA GLN A 569 -13.93 6.96 -2.45
C GLN A 569 -12.40 7.01 -2.32
N GLU A 570 -11.91 7.07 -1.07
CA GLU A 570 -10.48 7.17 -0.76
C GLU A 570 -9.68 5.95 -1.24
N GLU A 571 -10.31 4.78 -1.30
CA GLU A 571 -9.67 3.54 -1.77
C GLU A 571 -9.38 3.56 -3.28
N SER A 572 -10.06 4.42 -4.04
CA SER A 572 -9.90 4.53 -5.49
C SER A 572 -8.60 5.27 -5.86
N PRO A 573 -7.92 4.92 -6.97
CA PRO A 573 -6.74 5.65 -7.43
C PRO A 573 -6.99 7.16 -7.61
N ALA A 574 -6.03 8.00 -7.20
CA ALA A 574 -6.15 9.46 -7.23
C ALA A 574 -6.55 10.06 -8.60
N PHE A 575 -6.24 9.37 -9.70
CA PHE A 575 -6.74 9.75 -11.03
C PHE A 575 -8.27 9.64 -11.09
N PHE A 576 -8.84 8.49 -10.72
CA PHE A 576 -10.29 8.28 -10.73
C PHE A 576 -11.03 9.17 -9.73
N GLN A 577 -10.45 9.41 -8.55
CA GLN A 577 -11.01 10.39 -7.62
C GLN A 577 -11.13 11.78 -8.28
N ALA A 578 -10.10 12.20 -9.01
CA ALA A 578 -10.11 13.50 -9.69
C ALA A 578 -11.07 13.52 -10.89
N ILE A 579 -11.22 12.41 -11.62
CA ILE A 579 -12.22 12.26 -12.69
C ILE A 579 -13.64 12.31 -12.11
N ALA A 580 -13.90 11.54 -11.06
CA ALA A 580 -15.18 11.50 -10.37
C ALA A 580 -15.59 12.90 -9.88
N ARG A 581 -14.68 13.66 -9.25
CA ARG A 581 -14.95 15.04 -8.83
C ARG A 581 -15.34 15.98 -9.97
N GLN A 582 -14.91 15.72 -11.21
CA GLN A 582 -15.32 16.51 -12.37
C GLN A 582 -16.63 16.03 -12.99
N ILE A 583 -16.91 14.74 -12.92
CA ILE A 583 -18.08 14.13 -13.56
C ILE A 583 -19.32 14.14 -12.64
N LEU A 584 -19.17 13.85 -11.34
CA LEU A 584 -20.27 13.80 -10.36
C LEU A 584 -21.21 15.01 -10.42
N PRO A 585 -20.71 16.26 -10.36
CA PRO A 585 -21.59 17.43 -10.35
C PRO A 585 -22.46 17.53 -11.59
N THR A 586 -21.98 17.02 -12.73
CA THR A 586 -22.74 16.99 -13.98
C THR A 586 -23.84 15.93 -13.93
N LEU A 587 -23.54 14.75 -13.39
CA LEU A 587 -24.53 13.66 -13.26
C LEU A 587 -25.60 13.96 -12.21
N GLU A 588 -25.24 14.59 -11.09
CA GLU A 588 -26.18 15.01 -10.03
C GLU A 588 -27.17 16.07 -10.51
N GLN A 589 -26.79 16.87 -11.51
CA GLN A 589 -27.68 17.81 -12.21
C GLN A 589 -28.59 17.13 -13.24
N GLY A 590 -28.53 15.80 -13.38
CA GLY A 590 -29.32 15.04 -14.35
C GLY A 590 -28.80 15.08 -15.78
N LEU A 591 -27.60 15.63 -16.02
CA LEU A 591 -26.96 15.65 -17.33
C LEU A 591 -26.23 14.33 -17.60
N SER A 592 -26.06 14.00 -18.89
CA SER A 592 -25.42 12.75 -19.33
C SER A 592 -23.90 12.72 -19.12
N LEU A 593 -23.31 11.52 -19.10
CA LEU A 593 -21.85 11.33 -18.99
C LEU A 593 -21.13 11.94 -20.20
N THR A 594 -21.74 11.87 -21.38
CA THR A 594 -21.23 12.51 -22.59
C THR A 594 -20.99 14.01 -22.40
N LYS A 595 -21.88 14.72 -21.71
CA LYS A 595 -21.73 16.16 -21.46
C LYS A 595 -20.55 16.46 -20.53
N ALA A 596 -20.27 15.57 -19.59
CA ALA A 596 -19.11 15.67 -18.71
C ALA A 596 -17.80 15.42 -19.48
N LEU A 597 -17.77 14.40 -20.35
CA LEU A 597 -16.58 14.03 -21.13
C LEU A 597 -16.21 15.09 -22.19
N GLU A 598 -17.18 15.79 -22.77
CA GLU A 598 -16.95 16.86 -23.75
C GLU A 598 -15.97 17.93 -23.24
N LYS A 599 -16.06 18.26 -21.94
CA LYS A 599 -15.26 19.32 -21.31
C LYS A 599 -13.87 18.87 -20.88
N MET A 600 -13.48 17.62 -21.11
CA MET A 600 -12.25 17.03 -20.56
C MET A 600 -11.13 16.88 -21.61
N PRO A 601 -10.17 17.81 -21.68
CA PRO A 601 -9.11 17.85 -22.71
C PRO A 601 -8.01 16.77 -22.57
N ILE A 602 -8.08 15.97 -21.50
CA ILE A 602 -7.13 14.89 -21.20
C ILE A 602 -7.43 13.61 -22.00
N PHE A 603 -8.62 13.49 -22.59
CA PHE A 603 -9.03 12.34 -23.37
C PHE A 603 -8.90 12.59 -24.88
N GLU A 604 -8.87 11.50 -25.64
CA GLU A 604 -9.04 11.53 -27.09
C GLU A 604 -10.49 11.88 -27.43
N ARG A 605 -10.69 12.63 -28.53
CA ARG A 605 -12.03 13.04 -28.96
C ARG A 605 -12.94 11.85 -29.29
N GLU A 606 -12.35 10.75 -29.73
CA GLU A 606 -13.06 9.51 -30.04
C GLU A 606 -13.80 8.95 -28.82
N LEU A 607 -13.26 9.09 -27.61
CA LEU A 607 -13.92 8.62 -26.38
C LEU A 607 -15.30 9.25 -26.21
N TYR A 608 -15.43 10.54 -26.52
CA TYR A 608 -16.70 11.25 -26.45
C TYR A 608 -17.72 10.68 -27.43
N TYR A 609 -17.32 10.38 -28.68
CA TYR A 609 -18.21 9.78 -29.68
C TYR A 609 -18.62 8.35 -29.32
N ILE A 610 -17.70 7.57 -28.74
CA ILE A 610 -17.98 6.22 -28.22
C ILE A 610 -19.03 6.31 -27.10
N ALA A 611 -18.88 7.26 -26.18
CA ALA A 611 -19.85 7.48 -25.12
C ALA A 611 -21.23 7.91 -25.66
N ILE A 612 -21.30 8.76 -26.70
CA ILE A 612 -22.57 9.16 -27.34
C ILE A 612 -23.26 7.94 -27.96
N HIS A 613 -22.52 7.16 -28.74
CA HIS A 613 -23.06 5.97 -29.38
C HIS A 613 -23.57 4.97 -28.32
N GLY A 614 -22.78 4.77 -27.26
CA GLY A 614 -23.12 3.93 -26.13
C GLY A 614 -24.38 4.35 -25.39
N GLU A 615 -24.50 5.65 -25.05
CA GLU A 615 -25.66 6.18 -24.33
C GLU A 615 -26.94 6.06 -25.16
N LYS A 616 -26.86 6.34 -26.47
CA LYS A 616 -28.02 6.29 -27.37
C LYS A 616 -28.58 4.88 -27.55
N ASN A 617 -27.69 3.89 -27.59
CA ASN A 617 -28.06 2.49 -27.87
C ASN A 617 -28.15 1.63 -26.59
N GLY A 618 -27.89 2.20 -25.41
CA GLY A 618 -27.93 1.47 -24.14
C GLY A 618 -26.82 0.45 -23.95
N ASN A 619 -25.74 0.51 -24.74
CA ASN A 619 -24.65 -0.47 -24.80
C ASN A 619 -23.28 0.13 -24.41
N LEU A 620 -23.28 1.11 -23.49
CA LEU A 620 -22.07 1.81 -23.04
C LEU A 620 -20.94 0.89 -22.59
N ALA A 621 -21.28 -0.24 -21.94
CA ALA A 621 -20.31 -1.19 -21.45
C ALA A 621 -19.49 -1.78 -22.61
N GLU A 622 -20.17 -2.29 -23.64
CA GLU A 622 -19.55 -2.87 -24.84
C GLU A 622 -18.73 -1.83 -25.60
N GLU A 623 -19.27 -0.61 -25.75
CA GLU A 623 -18.62 0.48 -26.48
C GLU A 623 -17.32 0.94 -25.81
N PHE A 624 -17.31 1.09 -24.48
CA PHE A 624 -16.08 1.43 -23.77
C PHE A 624 -15.05 0.29 -23.80
N LEU A 625 -15.48 -0.97 -23.76
CA LEU A 625 -14.57 -2.12 -23.88
C LEU A 625 -14.01 -2.27 -25.30
N PHE A 626 -14.81 -2.02 -26.32
CA PHE A 626 -14.36 -1.91 -27.71
C PHE A 626 -13.29 -0.82 -27.84
N TYR A 627 -13.59 0.39 -27.33
CA TYR A 627 -12.68 1.51 -27.40
C TYR A 627 -11.41 1.32 -26.57
N TYR A 628 -11.49 0.65 -25.42
CA TYR A 628 -10.34 0.21 -24.64
C TYR A 628 -9.36 -0.63 -25.49
N ASN A 629 -9.87 -1.61 -26.23
CA ASN A 629 -9.04 -2.45 -27.11
C ASN A 629 -8.47 -1.65 -28.30
N LEU A 630 -9.25 -0.73 -28.87
CA LEU A 630 -8.80 0.17 -29.93
C LEU A 630 -7.65 1.08 -29.47
N CYS A 631 -7.76 1.68 -28.27
CA CYS A 631 -6.69 2.49 -27.70
C CYS A 631 -5.41 1.68 -27.47
N HIS A 632 -5.53 0.43 -27.04
CA HIS A 632 -4.38 -0.46 -26.87
C HIS A 632 -3.64 -0.68 -28.20
N GLN A 633 -4.36 -1.04 -29.27
CA GLN A 633 -3.78 -1.20 -30.61
C GLN A 633 -3.12 0.09 -31.10
N LYS A 634 -3.77 1.25 -30.91
CA LYS A 634 -3.19 2.56 -31.24
C LYS A 634 -1.92 2.85 -30.45
N SER A 635 -1.89 2.51 -29.16
CA SER A 635 -0.70 2.68 -28.33
C SER A 635 0.46 1.84 -28.85
N LEU A 636 0.22 0.55 -29.15
CA LEU A 636 1.24 -0.35 -29.69
C LEU A 636 1.79 0.16 -31.03
N GLN A 637 0.91 0.49 -31.99
CA GLN A 637 1.34 1.02 -33.30
C GLN A 637 2.15 2.30 -33.18
N LYS A 638 1.78 3.21 -32.26
CA LYS A 638 2.56 4.44 -32.04
C LYS A 638 3.89 4.17 -31.38
N THR A 639 3.92 3.23 -30.43
CA THR A 639 5.16 2.77 -29.81
C THR A 639 6.10 2.16 -30.86
N GLU A 640 5.60 1.29 -31.74
CA GLU A 640 6.36 0.72 -32.86
C GLU A 640 6.87 1.79 -33.83
N LYS A 641 6.02 2.73 -34.25
CA LYS A 641 6.43 3.87 -35.10
C LYS A 641 7.51 4.73 -34.44
N LEU A 642 7.38 5.00 -33.14
CA LEU A 642 8.42 5.74 -32.41
C LEU A 642 9.76 4.99 -32.46
N PHE A 643 9.73 3.66 -32.27
CA PHE A 643 10.93 2.85 -32.34
C PHE A 643 11.52 2.72 -33.75
N SER A 644 10.70 2.67 -34.79
CA SER A 644 11.20 2.66 -36.18
C SER A 644 11.93 3.94 -36.55
N PHE A 645 11.65 5.07 -35.90
CA PHE A 645 12.42 6.31 -36.07
C PHE A 645 13.71 6.35 -35.25
N ILE A 646 13.72 5.74 -34.06
CA ILE A 646 14.90 5.74 -33.18
C ILE A 646 16.08 5.00 -33.84
N GLN A 647 15.83 3.86 -34.49
CA GLN A 647 16.88 3.03 -35.05
C GLN A 647 17.72 3.71 -36.17
N PRO A 648 17.11 4.33 -37.21
CA PRO A 648 17.86 5.12 -38.19
C PRO A 648 18.64 6.28 -37.59
N ILE A 649 18.06 6.99 -36.61
CA ILE A 649 18.75 8.10 -35.92
C ILE A 649 20.00 7.58 -35.22
N VAL A 650 19.88 6.46 -34.49
CA VAL A 650 21.02 5.84 -33.81
C VAL A 650 22.08 5.40 -34.82
N PHE A 651 21.71 4.79 -35.94
CA PHE A 651 22.68 4.41 -36.97
C PHE A 651 23.34 5.61 -37.68
N ILE A 652 22.61 6.68 -37.95
CA ILE A 652 23.18 7.91 -38.51
C ILE A 652 24.20 8.50 -37.54
N VAL A 653 23.85 8.59 -36.24
CA VAL A 653 24.76 9.08 -35.20
C VAL A 653 26.02 8.22 -35.17
N ILE A 654 25.89 6.89 -35.22
CA ILE A 654 27.03 5.97 -35.22
C ILE A 654 27.86 6.07 -36.50
N GLY A 655 27.22 6.21 -37.66
CA GLY A 655 27.91 6.37 -38.94
C GLY A 655 28.74 7.64 -38.99
N ILE A 656 28.15 8.78 -38.62
CA ILE A 656 28.86 10.07 -38.48
C ILE A 656 30.05 9.93 -37.54
N LEU A 657 29.83 9.21 -36.44
CA LEU A 657 30.80 8.99 -35.39
C LEU A 657 31.97 8.08 -35.83
N ILE A 658 31.71 7.00 -36.56
CA ILE A 658 32.75 6.12 -37.14
C ILE A 658 33.56 6.88 -38.20
N VAL A 659 32.89 7.61 -39.09
CA VAL A 659 33.55 8.42 -40.13
C VAL A 659 34.43 9.49 -39.48
N SER A 660 33.96 10.12 -38.41
CA SER A 660 34.73 11.09 -37.62
C SER A 660 36.00 10.47 -37.03
N ILE A 661 35.91 9.26 -36.45
CA ILE A 661 37.09 8.52 -35.95
C ILE A 661 38.05 8.22 -37.10
N TYR A 662 37.54 7.67 -38.20
CA TYR A 662 38.37 7.28 -39.35
C TYR A 662 39.13 8.47 -39.94
N LEU A 663 38.42 9.59 -40.15
CA LEU A 663 39.03 10.85 -40.62
C LEU A 663 40.05 11.38 -39.61
N SER A 664 39.77 11.26 -38.31
CA SER A 664 40.72 11.70 -37.30
C SER A 664 42.03 10.92 -37.30
N ILE A 665 42.00 9.63 -37.63
CA ILE A 665 43.19 8.79 -37.64
C ILE A 665 43.96 8.93 -38.97
N LEU A 666 43.26 8.90 -40.10
CA LEU A 666 43.91 8.84 -41.42
C LEU A 666 44.32 10.18 -41.98
N TYR A 667 43.59 11.26 -41.66
CA TYR A 667 43.92 12.58 -42.21
C TYR A 667 45.35 13.02 -41.82
N PRO A 668 45.78 12.91 -40.54
CA PRO A 668 47.16 13.17 -40.16
C PRO A 668 48.16 12.29 -40.93
N MET A 669 47.88 10.99 -41.04
CA MET A 669 48.75 10.03 -41.70
C MET A 669 48.96 10.36 -43.18
N PHE A 670 47.90 10.66 -43.93
CA PHE A 670 48.00 11.09 -45.33
C PHE A 670 48.64 12.47 -45.49
N SER A 671 48.39 13.40 -44.57
CA SER A 671 49.05 14.71 -44.61
C SER A 671 50.57 14.62 -44.43
N MET A 672 51.06 13.63 -43.67
CA MET A 672 52.50 13.36 -43.55
C MET A 672 53.07 12.73 -44.82
N VAL A 673 52.36 11.80 -45.47
CA VAL A 673 52.80 11.21 -46.75
C VAL A 673 52.92 12.25 -47.86
N ASN A 674 52.08 13.28 -47.85
CA ASN A 674 52.18 14.37 -48.83
C ASN A 674 53.24 15.44 -48.48
N GLN A 675 53.83 15.39 -47.27
CA GLN A 675 54.90 16.28 -46.82
C GLN A 675 56.30 15.67 -46.91
N ILE A 676 56.38 14.34 -47.12
CA ILE A 676 57.58 13.59 -47.48
C ILE A 676 57.64 13.53 -49.01
#